data_AF-A0A812PH40-F1
#
_entry.id   AF-A0A812PH40-F1
#
_cell.length_a   1.000
_cell.length_b   1.000
_cell.length_c   1.000
_cell.angle_alpha   90.00
_cell.angle_beta   90.00
_cell.angle_gamma   90.00
#
_symmetry.space_group_name_H-M   'P 1'
#
loop_
_entity.id
_entity.type
_entity.pdbx_description
1 polymer ?
#
loop_
_entity_poly.entity_id
_entity_poly.type
_entity_poly.pdbx_seq_one_letter_code
_entity_poly.pdbx_strand_id
1 'polypeptide(L)'
;MAFGWLLFMVCIRMQMTHGSQGSKEVLKGISYGPSPLKAAGRLPNDDFMSDSAKAQWSSSGRGDLAIMKKLGANAVRLYGNDPREDHRPFLDEAHGQGLQVIPGMSDYPYTQMPGNCMTTEYNCYSQIKEQYRSNLENGFLKDGSYHPALQTIIVINEPDLKIPGESQPKMFSRAIISAIDGMLDAEKEAGAKGNLPNFTATFSFGVCTACPGAKSKPSLGQMLELRRAMQKPEEYGYKPKNDLAHVYKSRFTNSFNTNNPATDMKPLFLDDYEALFPSTPVFIGEYHAPHVQAGQDLQKIMSIAENSSLAGVSFFEFQVRYDKGGSEMQFGMFGLGVQKIASMDFFGTTFPVWCLTEVTDKQTAGVSVVDELAKAFGGQGIKANDLCIIDPQKVPISEDGYQAVLSLKDVQKMASFVKRVVGHMGGTVSNQQELQSFAQRYTGAARVAAVRAHRARSLVGNLSFASMASDLGQHPSWINWDVMAACVADRSSDSGSVGQAISYACSKLQSFNCSNLPATCQDIWLKADYVLSLFYLRQASGNLPLQDCNFDGAAMFAPASTYRGVAGEPGHLEREGGSQGFLAAMSFLRDFFRVLELSDDEPDEHEPERKKRRTGHSAETVASSSADVPVHLANGGAGDGTQVTQEDDVRAESRRFADSGSACERFHPALYFNKLMDCPYTCSALEAGNRGQTLCDDLTLKDIFENPPLGNELATHVVLVNFMIDLPWLCQQCPSLLRVPRLSVLYGDGGEACRQVEKQRTSMGLLTSLHSPALPLQWGTHHSKIVLLLYKNCLRVCIRTFNDIFADVYDKSNAMFIQDFPEIQDRVGSDDEFGRDFLLELEKYFKACGGFDPAALHAYDFSTAAVAIVSSVPGYHTSGQLHAWGHLRLRKLLGQHSQGSQRLGLDDGIICQASSFGALSKKWMEEFCVTLSTTATADGKLLKHKQPTVTFVAPTVGQVRDSTEGWVSSASLFIKRATVSAWPALWRRWGPKSQGRDVRDLRLKHRAMAMPHLKTLCRYVTFDGNDGDAALSWLYVGSHNMSKSAWGEVQKGGSQICVRSYEMGVMYFPSRLSTLKQDMSRGGFFLQPVCPEAHIGAVFVPVAWSSAQAVISGRGMRALPMVFPIAIPPAPPPTADDPTWSRDLAAEAYAGLDRFGTRFGERGPEFYGHRAVVQRAKESVGRQLVL
;
A
#
# COMPACT_ATOMS: atom_id res chain seq x y z
N MET A 1 -31.16 43.79 55.28
CA MET A 1 -30.70 42.55 54.63
C MET A 1 -29.74 42.82 53.46
N ALA A 2 -30.13 43.57 52.42
CA ALA A 2 -29.28 43.82 51.23
C ALA A 2 -27.81 44.22 51.54
N PHE A 3 -27.58 45.15 52.48
CA PHE A 3 -26.23 45.59 52.85
C PHE A 3 -25.36 44.47 53.46
N GLY A 4 -25.97 43.50 54.17
CA GLY A 4 -25.29 42.33 54.70
C GLY A 4 -24.90 41.32 53.61
N TRP A 5 -25.72 41.19 52.56
CA TRP A 5 -25.38 40.39 51.37
C TRP A 5 -24.21 41.00 50.59
N LEU A 6 -24.15 42.34 50.49
CA LEU A 6 -23.02 43.03 49.87
C LEU A 6 -21.72 42.84 50.67
N LEU A 7 -21.78 42.95 52.00
CA LEU A 7 -20.64 42.66 52.88
C LEU A 7 -20.20 41.19 52.82
N PHE A 8 -21.14 40.24 52.72
CA PHE A 8 -20.80 38.82 52.57
C PHE A 8 -20.06 38.54 51.23
N MET A 9 -20.54 39.13 50.13
CA MET A 9 -19.87 39.10 48.82
C MET A 9 -18.48 39.76 48.85
N VAL A 10 -18.31 40.88 49.56
CA VAL A 10 -17.02 41.55 49.72
C VAL A 10 -16.07 40.73 50.59
N CYS A 11 -16.54 40.12 51.68
CA CYS A 11 -15.72 39.22 52.51
C CYS A 11 -15.26 37.97 51.72
N ILE A 12 -16.13 37.36 50.91
CA ILE A 12 -15.75 36.25 50.02
C ILE A 12 -14.68 36.69 49.00
N ARG A 13 -14.84 37.88 48.39
CA ARG A 13 -13.80 38.44 47.52
C ARG A 13 -12.49 38.69 48.27
N MET A 14 -12.52 39.28 49.47
CA MET A 14 -11.32 39.61 50.23
C MET A 14 -10.60 38.37 50.79
N GLN A 15 -11.33 37.30 51.14
CA GLN A 15 -10.74 36.01 51.50
C GLN A 15 -10.07 35.30 50.30
N MET A 16 -10.45 35.62 49.06
CA MET A 16 -9.73 35.19 47.85
C MET A 16 -8.59 36.14 47.42
N THR A 17 -8.35 37.24 48.13
CA THR A 17 -7.26 38.20 47.82
C THR A 17 -6.24 38.36 48.95
N HIS A 18 -6.06 37.33 49.80
CA HIS A 18 -4.97 37.28 50.78
C HIS A 18 -4.24 35.93 50.73
N GLY A 19 -3.11 35.91 50.02
CA GLY A 19 -2.00 35.03 50.41
C GLY A 19 -1.91 33.63 49.80
N SER A 20 -2.34 33.41 48.56
CA SER A 20 -1.52 32.54 47.70
C SER A 20 -0.46 33.39 47.02
N GLN A 21 0.81 32.97 47.08
CA GLN A 21 1.77 33.42 46.07
C GLN A 21 1.26 32.85 44.74
N GLY A 22 0.94 33.73 43.79
CA GLY A 22 0.33 33.31 42.52
C GLY A 22 1.25 32.33 41.80
N SER A 23 0.86 31.06 41.78
CA SER A 23 1.61 30.00 41.10
C SER A 23 1.68 30.34 39.62
N LYS A 24 2.90 30.60 39.14
CA LYS A 24 3.22 30.81 37.73
C LYS A 24 2.54 29.74 36.89
N GLU A 25 1.70 30.13 35.94
CA GLU A 25 1.12 29.16 35.01
C GLU A 25 2.23 28.64 34.09
N VAL A 26 2.51 27.34 34.20
CA VAL A 26 3.58 26.69 33.43
C VAL A 26 3.03 26.18 32.10
N LEU A 27 3.77 26.43 31.02
CA LEU A 27 3.49 25.87 29.70
C LEU A 27 3.70 24.35 29.71
N LYS A 28 2.60 23.63 29.45
CA LYS A 28 2.49 22.19 29.28
C LYS A 28 2.05 21.94 27.84
N GLY A 29 2.97 22.17 26.92
CA GLY A 29 2.75 22.00 25.49
C GLY A 29 2.93 20.56 25.02
N ILE A 30 2.35 20.24 23.87
CA ILE A 30 2.67 19.04 23.09
C ILE A 30 2.94 19.47 21.64
N SER A 31 4.05 19.03 21.07
CA SER A 31 4.40 19.29 19.67
C SER A 31 3.67 18.29 18.76
N TYR A 32 3.00 18.78 17.71
CA TYR A 32 2.04 18.03 16.92
C TYR A 32 2.38 18.01 15.43
N GLY A 33 2.62 16.80 14.91
CA GLY A 33 2.82 16.51 13.49
C GLY A 33 2.38 15.07 13.18
N PRO A 34 1.07 14.76 13.28
CA PRO A 34 0.48 13.41 13.31
C PRO A 34 0.50 12.68 11.96
N SER A 35 1.69 12.47 11.40
CA SER A 35 1.93 11.80 10.12
C SER A 35 1.16 10.48 9.97
N PRO A 36 0.22 10.33 9.02
CA PRO A 36 -0.59 9.11 8.87
C PRO A 36 0.20 7.90 8.32
N LEU A 37 1.48 8.09 8.01
CA LEU A 37 2.37 7.07 7.44
C LEU A 37 2.95 6.16 8.53
N LYS A 38 2.94 4.85 8.29
CA LYS A 38 3.51 3.81 9.17
C LYS A 38 4.97 3.42 8.85
N ALA A 39 5.59 4.10 7.88
CA ALA A 39 6.96 3.88 7.43
C ALA A 39 7.40 5.04 6.54
N ALA A 40 8.70 5.09 6.21
CA ALA A 40 9.31 6.21 5.51
C ALA A 40 8.57 6.57 4.20
N GLY A 41 8.42 7.87 3.94
CA GLY A 41 7.67 8.43 2.83
C GLY A 41 7.63 9.96 2.86
N ARG A 42 6.81 10.56 2.00
CA ARG A 42 6.56 12.01 1.97
C ARG A 42 5.06 12.27 2.02
N LEU A 43 4.69 13.39 2.63
CA LEU A 43 3.35 13.96 2.58
C LEU A 43 3.33 15.11 1.55
N PRO A 44 2.17 15.46 0.98
CA PRO A 44 2.04 16.57 0.02
C PRO A 44 2.17 17.96 0.68
N ASN A 45 1.88 18.06 1.98
CA ASN A 45 1.99 19.26 2.81
C ASN A 45 2.44 18.87 4.23
N ASP A 46 2.68 19.84 5.11
CA ASP A 46 2.90 19.64 6.56
C ASP A 46 2.02 20.49 7.48
N ASP A 47 1.03 21.21 6.93
CA ASP A 47 -0.02 21.88 7.68
C ASP A 47 -1.05 20.90 8.27
N PHE A 48 -0.83 20.50 9.52
CA PHE A 48 -1.78 19.72 10.33
C PHE A 48 -2.75 20.59 11.18
N MET A 49 -2.74 21.92 11.01
CA MET A 49 -3.77 22.82 11.53
C MET A 49 -4.99 22.88 10.59
N SER A 50 -4.77 22.69 9.28
CA SER A 50 -5.80 22.66 8.25
C SER A 50 -6.97 21.70 8.54
N ASP A 51 -8.15 22.02 8.01
CA ASP A 51 -9.34 21.15 8.09
C ASP A 51 -9.17 19.84 7.27
N SER A 52 -8.19 19.80 6.35
CA SER A 52 -7.71 18.56 5.72
C SER A 52 -7.20 17.51 6.75
N ALA A 53 -6.78 17.94 7.95
CA ALA A 53 -6.38 17.06 9.06
C ALA A 53 -7.48 16.85 10.13
N LYS A 54 -8.70 17.41 9.95
CA LYS A 54 -9.78 17.46 10.95
C LYS A 54 -10.16 16.12 11.55
N ALA A 55 -10.12 15.06 10.73
CA ALA A 55 -10.39 13.69 11.18
C ALA A 55 -9.37 13.15 12.22
N GLN A 56 -8.23 13.81 12.40
CA GLN A 56 -7.27 13.54 13.47
C GLN A 56 -7.50 14.44 14.70
N TRP A 57 -7.51 15.76 14.51
CA TRP A 57 -7.47 16.70 15.63
C TRP A 57 -8.83 16.96 16.29
N SER A 58 -9.94 16.95 15.53
CA SER A 58 -11.26 17.34 16.04
C SER A 58 -11.93 16.24 16.86
N SER A 59 -12.75 16.67 17.81
CA SER A 59 -13.64 15.88 18.66
C SER A 59 -14.72 15.07 17.89
N SER A 60 -14.96 15.37 16.61
CA SER A 60 -15.76 14.53 15.69
C SER A 60 -14.95 13.39 15.05
N GLY A 61 -13.64 13.57 14.90
CA GLY A 61 -12.68 12.57 14.42
C GLY A 61 -12.06 11.77 15.57
N ARG A 62 -10.74 11.57 15.51
CA ARG A 62 -9.96 10.87 16.54
C ARG A 62 -9.84 11.67 17.86
N GLY A 63 -9.95 13.00 17.80
CA GLY A 63 -9.96 13.87 18.98
C GLY A 63 -8.59 14.11 19.61
N ASP A 64 -7.52 14.22 18.82
CA ASP A 64 -6.16 14.39 19.34
C ASP A 64 -6.01 15.60 20.29
N LEU A 65 -6.74 16.69 20.07
CA LEU A 65 -6.73 17.86 20.98
C LEU A 65 -7.40 17.55 22.33
N ALA A 66 -8.49 16.78 22.35
CA ALA A 66 -9.11 16.30 23.58
C ALA A 66 -8.21 15.28 24.31
N ILE A 67 -7.47 14.44 23.57
CA ILE A 67 -6.42 13.55 24.09
C ILE A 67 -5.32 14.37 24.78
N MET A 68 -4.76 15.39 24.13
CA MET A 68 -3.77 16.30 24.74
C MET A 68 -4.31 16.94 26.02
N LYS A 69 -5.54 17.46 25.99
CA LYS A 69 -6.15 18.10 27.16
C LYS A 69 -6.30 17.12 28.34
N LYS A 70 -6.69 15.88 28.07
CA LYS A 70 -6.83 14.81 29.07
C LYS A 70 -5.50 14.40 29.72
N LEU A 71 -4.40 14.51 28.97
CA LEU A 71 -3.03 14.37 29.48
C LEU A 71 -2.55 15.55 30.34
N GLY A 72 -3.37 16.61 30.51
CA GLY A 72 -3.03 17.77 31.33
C GLY A 72 -2.30 18.88 30.58
N ALA A 73 -2.21 18.79 29.25
CA ALA A 73 -1.67 19.87 28.43
C ALA A 73 -2.53 21.15 28.53
N ASN A 74 -1.87 22.31 28.45
CA ASN A 74 -2.52 23.60 28.24
C ASN A 74 -2.13 24.27 26.91
N ALA A 75 -1.27 23.65 26.09
CA ALA A 75 -0.94 24.14 24.76
C ALA A 75 -0.65 23.04 23.72
N VAL A 76 -0.75 23.40 22.44
CA VAL A 76 -0.26 22.61 21.29
C VAL A 76 0.68 23.46 20.43
N ARG A 77 1.81 22.89 20.02
CA ARG A 77 2.80 23.51 19.13
C ARG A 77 2.80 22.85 17.75
N LEU A 78 2.84 23.67 16.71
CA LEU A 78 2.72 23.25 15.31
C LEU A 78 3.92 23.75 14.47
N TYR A 79 4.03 23.23 13.25
CA TYR A 79 5.22 23.35 12.40
C TYR A 79 4.98 24.19 11.15
N GLY A 80 4.39 23.58 10.13
CA GLY A 80 3.96 24.26 8.92
C GLY A 80 2.56 24.82 9.07
N ASN A 81 2.32 25.93 8.38
CA ASN A 81 1.01 26.44 8.03
C ASN A 81 0.99 26.78 6.53
N ASP A 82 -0.08 26.39 5.85
CA ASP A 82 -0.36 26.78 4.48
C ASP A 82 -1.35 27.94 4.53
N PRO A 83 -0.92 29.19 4.28
CA PRO A 83 -1.73 30.37 4.60
C PRO A 83 -2.93 30.58 3.67
N ARG A 84 -3.22 29.59 2.81
CA ARG A 84 -4.37 29.51 1.90
C ARG A 84 -5.55 28.76 2.53
N GLU A 85 -5.31 27.97 3.57
CA GLU A 85 -6.32 27.21 4.30
C GLU A 85 -6.93 28.08 5.41
N ASP A 86 -8.19 27.84 5.79
CA ASP A 86 -8.77 28.46 7.00
C ASP A 86 -8.33 27.69 8.25
N HIS A 87 -7.53 28.35 9.09
CA HIS A 87 -7.04 27.79 10.35
C HIS A 87 -8.04 27.91 11.51
N ARG A 88 -9.10 28.70 11.35
CA ARG A 88 -10.06 28.99 12.42
C ARG A 88 -10.75 27.74 13.01
N PRO A 89 -11.14 26.69 12.26
CA PRO A 89 -11.79 25.51 12.84
C PRO A 89 -10.93 24.80 13.90
N PHE A 90 -9.62 24.67 13.65
CA PHE A 90 -8.67 24.13 14.63
C PHE A 90 -8.53 25.06 15.84
N LEU A 91 -8.48 26.37 15.61
CA LEU A 91 -8.33 27.37 16.68
C LEU A 91 -9.59 27.47 17.56
N ASP A 92 -10.79 27.36 17.00
CA ASP A 92 -12.07 27.30 17.72
C ASP A 92 -12.20 25.97 18.51
N GLU A 93 -11.82 24.80 17.96
CA GLU A 93 -11.77 23.51 18.71
C GLU A 93 -10.70 23.54 19.83
N ALA A 94 -9.47 23.97 19.54
CA ALA A 94 -8.42 24.09 20.55
C ALA A 94 -8.82 25.02 21.70
N HIS A 95 -9.47 26.15 21.39
CA HIS A 95 -10.03 27.04 22.41
C HIS A 95 -11.14 26.36 23.22
N GLY A 96 -12.03 25.58 22.57
CA GLY A 96 -13.07 24.78 23.23
C GLY A 96 -12.52 23.70 24.17
N GLN A 97 -11.39 23.08 23.83
CA GLN A 97 -10.64 22.18 24.74
C GLN A 97 -9.85 22.95 25.82
N GLY A 98 -9.81 24.28 25.79
CA GLY A 98 -8.99 25.09 26.70
C GLY A 98 -7.49 24.87 26.49
N LEU A 99 -7.06 24.80 25.22
CA LEU A 99 -5.65 24.76 24.80
C LEU A 99 -5.26 26.09 24.14
N GLN A 100 -4.05 26.55 24.46
CA GLN A 100 -3.33 27.59 23.73
C GLN A 100 -2.67 26.97 22.48
N VAL A 101 -2.46 27.77 21.44
CA VAL A 101 -1.91 27.32 20.17
C VAL A 101 -0.68 28.14 19.82
N ILE A 102 0.40 27.43 19.47
CA ILE A 102 1.71 27.98 19.13
C ILE A 102 2.05 27.54 17.69
N PRO A 103 1.56 28.23 16.65
CA PRO A 103 1.89 27.92 15.27
C PRO A 103 3.30 28.40 14.88
N GLY A 104 3.92 27.69 13.95
CA GLY A 104 5.08 28.17 13.21
C GLY A 104 4.69 28.74 11.85
N MET A 105 5.48 29.72 11.39
CA MET A 105 5.53 30.06 9.96
C MET A 105 6.24 28.93 9.21
N SER A 106 5.67 28.49 8.09
CA SER A 106 6.30 27.48 7.21
C SER A 106 7.73 27.84 6.79
N ASP A 107 8.58 26.81 6.62
CA ASP A 107 9.92 26.93 6.01
C ASP A 107 9.86 27.35 4.52
N TYR A 108 8.69 27.27 3.88
CA TYR A 108 8.47 27.53 2.45
C TYR A 108 8.94 28.93 1.98
N PRO A 109 8.49 30.06 2.56
CA PRO A 109 8.99 31.40 2.21
C PRO A 109 10.46 31.65 2.57
N TYR A 110 11.01 30.92 3.54
CA TYR A 110 12.42 31.04 3.90
C TYR A 110 13.34 30.38 2.89
N THR A 111 12.99 29.18 2.40
CA THR A 111 13.95 28.28 1.73
C THR A 111 13.48 27.64 0.42
N GLN A 112 12.17 27.61 0.12
CA GLN A 112 11.62 26.75 -0.94
C GLN A 112 10.95 27.53 -2.09
N MET A 113 10.27 28.65 -1.80
CA MET A 113 9.54 29.40 -2.82
C MET A 113 10.49 30.04 -3.86
N PRO A 114 10.06 30.27 -5.11
CA PRO A 114 10.78 31.14 -6.04
C PRO A 114 10.93 32.55 -5.43
N GLY A 115 12.15 33.07 -5.35
CA GLY A 115 12.40 34.35 -4.68
C GLY A 115 12.33 34.30 -3.14
N ASN A 116 12.54 33.13 -2.52
CA ASN A 116 12.60 32.96 -1.07
C ASN A 116 13.70 33.81 -0.37
N CYS A 117 13.64 33.88 0.95
CA CYS A 117 14.52 34.72 1.76
C CYS A 117 16.04 34.46 1.57
N MET A 118 16.48 33.23 1.26
CA MET A 118 17.89 32.96 0.96
C MET A 118 18.36 33.69 -0.32
N THR A 119 17.46 33.91 -1.29
CA THR A 119 17.77 34.63 -2.53
C THR A 119 17.76 36.15 -2.38
N THR A 120 17.13 36.70 -1.33
CA THR A 120 17.11 38.12 -0.99
C THR A 120 18.15 38.49 0.09
N GLU A 121 19.30 37.82 0.09
CA GLU A 121 20.39 37.99 1.06
C GLU A 121 19.95 37.91 2.54
N TYR A 122 18.99 37.03 2.87
CA TYR A 122 18.44 36.91 4.22
C TYR A 122 17.66 38.16 4.70
N ASN A 123 17.09 38.92 3.76
CA ASN A 123 16.02 39.88 4.03
C ASN A 123 14.67 39.25 3.69
N CYS A 124 13.95 38.76 4.70
CA CYS A 124 12.72 37.98 4.56
C CYS A 124 11.44 38.84 4.57
N TYR A 125 11.57 40.18 4.67
CA TYR A 125 10.46 41.09 4.94
C TYR A 125 9.25 40.87 4.02
N SER A 126 9.45 40.81 2.71
CA SER A 126 8.35 40.77 1.75
C SER A 126 7.62 39.42 1.78
N GLN A 127 8.39 38.33 1.74
CA GLN A 127 7.88 36.96 1.68
C GLN A 127 7.10 36.61 2.94
N ILE A 128 7.63 36.99 4.12
CA ILE A 128 6.98 36.71 5.40
C ILE A 128 5.79 37.65 5.64
N LYS A 129 5.86 38.92 5.21
CA LYS A 129 4.71 39.82 5.27
C LYS A 129 3.51 39.27 4.48
N GLU A 130 3.73 38.82 3.25
CA GLU A 130 2.68 38.27 2.38
C GLU A 130 2.06 36.99 2.99
N GLN A 131 2.89 36.05 3.41
CA GLN A 131 2.44 34.78 4.00
C GLN A 131 1.74 34.98 5.36
N TYR A 132 2.28 35.84 6.24
CA TYR A 132 1.66 36.12 7.53
C TYR A 132 0.35 36.89 7.38
N ARG A 133 0.29 37.86 6.45
CA ARG A 133 -0.97 38.54 6.10
C ARG A 133 -2.06 37.55 5.69
N SER A 134 -1.73 36.58 4.85
CA SER A 134 -2.69 35.56 4.41
C SER A 134 -3.13 34.64 5.57
N ASN A 135 -2.25 34.33 6.55
CA ASN A 135 -2.67 33.68 7.81
C ASN A 135 -3.62 34.57 8.66
N LEU A 136 -3.37 35.89 8.72
CA LEU A 136 -4.25 36.84 9.43
C LEU A 136 -5.64 36.91 8.80
N GLU A 137 -5.70 36.92 7.47
CA GLU A 137 -6.95 36.94 6.71
C GLU A 137 -7.69 35.58 6.78
N ASN A 138 -6.97 34.46 6.78
CA ASN A 138 -7.53 33.08 6.83
C ASN A 138 -7.48 32.45 8.24
N GLY A 139 -8.02 33.16 9.23
CA GLY A 139 -8.45 32.55 10.50
C GLY A 139 -7.63 32.88 11.75
N PHE A 140 -6.43 33.45 11.63
CA PHE A 140 -5.71 33.95 12.82
C PHE A 140 -6.40 35.19 13.43
N LEU A 141 -7.11 35.98 12.62
CA LEU A 141 -7.98 37.06 13.09
C LEU A 141 -9.47 36.68 13.01
N LYS A 142 -10.24 37.22 13.95
CA LYS A 142 -11.69 37.12 14.09
C LYS A 142 -12.20 38.53 14.44
N ASP A 143 -12.98 39.12 13.55
CA ASP A 143 -13.52 40.49 13.67
C ASP A 143 -12.43 41.57 13.93
N GLY A 144 -11.23 41.36 13.36
CA GLY A 144 -10.08 42.27 13.51
C GLY A 144 -9.29 42.12 14.82
N SER A 145 -9.58 41.12 15.64
CA SER A 145 -8.78 40.75 16.82
C SER A 145 -8.22 39.33 16.67
N TYR A 146 -7.12 39.00 17.35
CA TYR A 146 -6.56 37.65 17.29
C TYR A 146 -7.49 36.60 17.88
N HIS A 147 -7.44 35.37 17.32
CA HIS A 147 -8.15 34.24 17.90
C HIS A 147 -7.66 33.97 19.33
N PRO A 148 -8.53 33.87 20.36
CA PRO A 148 -8.11 33.73 21.77
C PRO A 148 -7.24 32.52 22.12
N ALA A 149 -7.10 31.55 21.21
CA ALA A 149 -6.18 30.42 21.35
C ALA A 149 -4.72 30.81 21.03
N LEU A 150 -4.47 31.77 20.14
CA LEU A 150 -3.13 32.14 19.68
C LEU A 150 -2.41 32.96 20.75
N GLN A 151 -1.34 32.40 21.32
CA GLN A 151 -0.58 33.07 22.38
C GLN A 151 0.86 33.42 21.96
N THR A 152 1.52 32.58 21.17
CA THR A 152 2.88 32.81 20.66
C THR A 152 2.99 32.31 19.22
N ILE A 153 3.57 33.09 18.31
CA ILE A 153 3.87 32.69 16.92
C ILE A 153 5.38 32.42 16.81
N ILE A 154 5.75 31.23 16.32
CA ILE A 154 7.14 30.90 15.98
C ILE A 154 7.44 31.49 14.60
N VAL A 155 8.27 32.54 14.58
CA VAL A 155 8.72 33.23 13.36
C VAL A 155 9.49 32.27 12.46
N ILE A 156 10.34 31.43 13.05
CA ILE A 156 11.07 30.33 12.39
C ILE A 156 11.57 29.33 13.45
N ASN A 157 11.56 28.04 13.11
CA ASN A 157 12.16 26.97 13.90
C ASN A 157 13.54 26.60 13.36
N GLU A 158 14.54 26.54 14.24
CA GLU A 158 15.95 26.22 14.01
C GLU A 158 16.63 27.06 12.90
N PRO A 159 16.55 28.40 12.96
CA PRO A 159 17.22 29.27 12.00
C PRO A 159 18.75 29.07 12.01
N ASP A 160 19.32 28.75 13.17
CA ASP A 160 20.75 28.43 13.35
C ASP A 160 21.17 27.08 12.74
N LEU A 161 20.23 26.27 12.23
CA LEU A 161 20.50 25.10 11.40
C LEU A 161 20.10 25.30 9.93
N LYS A 162 19.10 26.15 9.64
CA LYS A 162 18.47 26.26 8.31
C LYS A 162 18.95 27.44 7.44
N ILE A 163 19.29 28.58 8.02
CA ILE A 163 19.50 29.84 7.27
C ILE A 163 20.66 30.67 7.79
N PRO A 164 21.70 30.95 6.98
CA PRO A 164 22.68 29.96 6.53
C PRO A 164 23.51 29.31 7.67
N GLY A 165 22.92 29.14 8.86
CA GLY A 165 23.44 28.33 9.97
C GLY A 165 24.29 29.09 10.99
N GLU A 166 24.61 28.44 12.10
CA GLU A 166 25.37 28.97 13.25
C GLU A 166 26.73 29.60 12.89
N SER A 167 27.31 29.21 11.75
CA SER A 167 28.54 29.80 11.21
C SER A 167 28.43 31.29 10.84
N GLN A 168 27.21 31.78 10.57
CA GLN A 168 26.93 33.12 10.06
C GLN A 168 25.83 33.80 10.88
N PRO A 169 26.06 34.08 12.18
CA PRO A 169 24.99 34.46 13.11
C PRO A 169 24.35 35.81 12.80
N LYS A 170 25.06 36.70 12.10
CA LYS A 170 24.48 37.93 11.54
C LYS A 170 23.42 37.67 10.47
N MET A 171 23.57 36.63 9.66
CA MET A 171 22.64 36.37 8.54
C MET A 171 21.35 35.69 9.03
N PHE A 172 21.42 34.74 9.97
CA PHE A 172 20.19 34.24 10.61
C PHE A 172 19.47 35.36 11.37
N SER A 173 20.22 36.26 12.00
CA SER A 173 19.62 37.40 12.70
C SER A 173 18.97 38.40 11.72
N ARG A 174 19.60 38.71 10.58
CA ARG A 174 19.02 39.55 9.51
C ARG A 174 17.69 38.99 9.00
N ALA A 175 17.60 37.66 8.85
CA ALA A 175 16.36 36.99 8.47
C ALA A 175 15.26 37.14 9.53
N ILE A 176 15.55 36.85 10.79
CA ILE A 176 14.54 36.91 11.87
C ILE A 176 14.03 38.34 12.08
N ILE A 177 14.91 39.35 12.12
CA ILE A 177 14.49 40.74 12.35
C ILE A 177 13.68 41.31 11.18
N SER A 178 14.02 40.94 9.94
CA SER A 178 13.28 41.37 8.75
C SER A 178 11.95 40.63 8.59
N ALA A 179 11.88 39.35 8.96
CA ALA A 179 10.64 38.59 9.07
C ALA A 179 9.67 39.26 10.07
N ILE A 180 10.11 39.56 11.29
CA ILE A 180 9.29 40.22 12.32
C ILE A 180 8.80 41.61 11.85
N ASP A 181 9.66 42.41 11.23
CA ASP A 181 9.30 43.72 10.67
C ASP A 181 8.24 43.60 9.56
N GLY A 182 8.27 42.51 8.78
CA GLY A 182 7.22 42.15 7.81
C GLY A 182 5.91 41.75 8.48
N MET A 183 5.97 40.92 9.53
CA MET A 183 4.79 40.48 10.29
C MET A 183 4.06 41.66 10.96
N LEU A 184 4.80 42.59 11.55
CA LEU A 184 4.26 43.80 12.19
C LEU A 184 3.55 44.73 11.18
N ASP A 185 4.09 44.85 9.96
CA ASP A 185 3.42 45.62 8.91
C ASP A 185 2.19 44.91 8.32
N ALA A 186 2.15 43.56 8.31
CA ALA A 186 0.94 42.81 7.98
C ALA A 186 -0.18 43.04 9.01
N GLU A 187 0.15 43.03 10.31
CA GLU A 187 -0.81 43.31 11.39
C GLU A 187 -1.42 44.70 11.29
N LYS A 188 -0.62 45.72 10.96
CA LYS A 188 -1.10 47.08 10.70
C LYS A 188 -2.07 47.12 9.51
N GLU A 189 -1.74 46.44 8.42
CA GLU A 189 -2.58 46.40 7.21
C GLU A 189 -3.89 45.64 7.42
N ALA A 190 -3.88 44.56 8.21
CA ALA A 190 -5.07 43.85 8.66
C ALA A 190 -5.85 44.59 9.77
N GLY A 191 -5.26 45.64 10.35
CA GLY A 191 -5.87 46.44 11.42
C GLY A 191 -6.04 45.67 12.74
N ALA A 192 -5.14 44.72 13.03
CA ALA A 192 -5.20 43.78 14.14
C ALA A 192 -5.20 44.48 15.53
N LYS A 193 -6.07 44.02 16.43
CA LYS A 193 -6.34 44.62 17.75
C LYS A 193 -6.46 43.58 18.86
N GLY A 194 -6.57 44.06 20.10
CA GLY A 194 -6.73 43.24 21.29
C GLY A 194 -5.40 42.71 21.81
N ASN A 195 -5.43 41.51 22.42
CA ASN A 195 -4.23 40.84 22.90
C ASN A 195 -3.48 40.25 21.70
N LEU A 196 -2.32 40.83 21.36
CA LEU A 196 -1.49 40.37 20.25
C LEU A 196 -0.54 39.24 20.73
N PRO A 197 -0.41 38.11 20.04
CA PRO A 197 0.42 36.98 20.47
C PRO A 197 1.92 37.33 20.44
N ASN A 198 2.71 36.79 21.36
CA ASN A 198 4.16 37.01 21.38
C ASN A 198 4.84 36.43 20.14
N PHE A 199 5.98 37.00 19.74
CA PHE A 199 6.87 36.35 18.77
C PHE A 199 7.96 35.53 19.47
N THR A 200 8.42 34.48 18.79
CA THR A 200 9.63 33.74 19.16
C THR A 200 10.39 33.28 17.92
N ALA A 201 11.70 33.10 18.05
CA ALA A 201 12.50 32.29 17.14
C ALA A 201 13.07 31.14 17.96
N THR A 202 12.77 29.90 17.55
CA THR A 202 13.12 28.71 18.32
C THR A 202 14.45 28.18 17.84
N PHE A 203 15.53 28.40 18.59
CA PHE A 203 16.88 27.99 18.21
C PHE A 203 17.15 26.51 18.54
N SER A 204 18.19 25.93 17.96
CA SER A 204 18.72 24.64 18.45
C SER A 204 19.38 24.81 19.84
N PHE A 205 19.61 23.70 20.55
CA PHE A 205 20.54 23.65 21.68
C PHE A 205 22.02 23.50 21.24
N GLY A 206 22.36 23.93 20.02
CA GLY A 206 23.73 24.01 19.51
C GLY A 206 24.53 25.17 20.14
N VAL A 207 25.86 25.09 20.07
CA VAL A 207 26.78 26.08 20.66
C VAL A 207 27.36 26.96 19.56
N CYS A 208 26.76 28.15 19.36
CA CYS A 208 27.21 29.11 18.36
C CYS A 208 28.60 29.72 18.68
N THR A 209 29.68 29.03 18.31
CA THR A 209 31.07 29.48 18.51
C THR A 209 31.41 30.78 17.74
N ALA A 210 30.66 31.07 16.67
CA ALA A 210 30.77 32.30 15.89
C ALA A 210 30.07 33.50 16.55
N CYS A 211 29.08 33.29 17.43
CA CYS A 211 28.31 34.36 18.07
C CYS A 211 29.21 35.20 19.00
N PRO A 212 29.05 36.54 19.08
CA PRO A 212 29.99 37.40 19.83
C PRO A 212 30.09 37.13 21.34
N GLY A 213 29.03 36.56 21.95
CA GLY A 213 28.96 36.23 23.37
C GLY A 213 28.49 34.79 23.61
N ALA A 214 28.67 34.31 24.85
CA ALA A 214 28.22 32.98 25.30
C ALA A 214 28.67 31.77 24.45
N LYS A 215 29.85 31.86 23.80
CA LYS A 215 30.43 30.89 22.85
C LYS A 215 30.62 29.43 23.33
N SER A 216 30.30 29.13 24.58
CA SER A 216 30.40 27.80 25.20
C SER A 216 29.07 27.33 25.84
N LYS A 217 28.00 28.13 25.71
CA LYS A 217 26.69 27.86 26.30
C LYS A 217 25.67 27.64 25.16
N PRO A 218 24.99 26.49 25.12
CA PRO A 218 24.06 26.15 24.03
C PRO A 218 22.89 27.14 23.95
N SER A 219 22.47 27.49 22.73
CA SER A 219 21.40 28.44 22.38
C SER A 219 21.59 29.91 22.83
N LEU A 220 22.27 30.14 23.95
CA LEU A 220 22.43 31.44 24.61
C LEU A 220 23.21 32.44 23.75
N GLY A 221 24.20 31.97 22.98
CA GLY A 221 24.94 32.79 22.01
C GLY A 221 24.04 33.30 20.88
N GLN A 222 23.16 32.44 20.36
CA GLN A 222 22.18 32.77 19.33
C GLN A 222 21.16 33.82 19.83
N MET A 223 20.63 33.64 21.04
CA MET A 223 19.69 34.58 21.66
C MET A 223 20.32 35.95 21.95
N LEU A 224 21.59 36.00 22.35
CA LEU A 224 22.32 37.26 22.55
C LEU A 224 22.51 38.03 21.23
N GLU A 225 22.82 37.33 20.14
CA GLU A 225 22.96 37.95 18.82
C GLU A 225 21.62 38.45 18.28
N LEU A 226 20.54 37.64 18.40
CA LEU A 226 19.20 38.09 18.00
C LEU A 226 18.74 39.32 18.80
N ARG A 227 18.98 39.35 20.12
CA ARG A 227 18.68 40.55 20.92
C ARG A 227 19.44 41.78 20.42
N ARG A 228 20.73 41.64 20.08
CA ARG A 228 21.52 42.74 19.50
C ARG A 228 20.96 43.18 18.16
N ALA A 229 20.53 42.26 17.31
CA ALA A 229 19.93 42.54 16.02
C ALA A 229 18.57 43.24 16.13
N MET A 230 17.72 42.86 17.08
CA MET A 230 16.45 43.54 17.36
C MET A 230 16.67 44.95 17.95
N GLN A 231 17.75 45.16 18.71
CA GLN A 231 18.11 46.46 19.28
C GLN A 231 18.82 47.40 18.30
N LYS A 232 19.50 46.86 17.28
CA LYS A 232 20.34 47.60 16.32
C LYS A 232 20.36 46.96 14.92
N PRO A 233 19.23 46.89 14.22
CA PRO A 233 19.13 46.22 12.91
C PRO A 233 20.11 46.77 11.85
N GLU A 234 20.55 48.02 11.98
CA GLU A 234 21.52 48.67 11.10
C GLU A 234 22.90 47.98 11.16
N GLU A 235 23.30 47.43 12.32
CA GLU A 235 24.54 46.65 12.45
C GLU A 235 24.49 45.31 11.68
N TYR A 236 23.31 44.94 11.14
CA TYR A 236 23.02 43.71 10.40
C TYR A 236 22.67 43.99 8.93
N GLY A 237 22.85 45.23 8.46
CA GLY A 237 22.51 45.62 7.09
C GLY A 237 21.01 45.58 6.82
N TYR A 238 20.19 45.83 7.85
CA TYR A 238 18.75 45.97 7.75
C TYR A 238 18.31 47.37 8.23
N LYS A 239 17.29 47.95 7.60
CA LYS A 239 16.68 49.21 8.04
C LYS A 239 15.20 48.92 8.36
N PRO A 240 14.79 48.99 9.63
CA PRO A 240 13.46 48.57 10.04
C PRO A 240 12.40 49.61 9.68
N LYS A 241 11.14 49.16 9.62
CA LYS A 241 9.94 50.00 9.54
C LYS A 241 9.22 50.11 10.88
N ASN A 242 9.52 49.21 11.81
CA ASN A 242 8.96 49.12 13.16
C ASN A 242 10.03 49.30 14.24
N ASP A 243 9.60 49.64 15.46
CA ASP A 243 10.48 49.62 16.63
C ASP A 243 10.68 48.18 17.13
N LEU A 244 11.64 47.48 16.51
CA LEU A 244 12.00 46.10 16.86
C LEU A 244 12.58 46.00 18.28
N ALA A 245 13.20 47.07 18.80
CA ALA A 245 13.74 47.12 20.15
C ALA A 245 12.61 47.16 21.19
N HIS A 246 11.54 47.91 20.92
CA HIS A 246 10.30 47.86 21.70
C HIS A 246 9.65 46.48 21.62
N VAL A 247 9.47 45.91 20.43
CA VAL A 247 8.83 44.60 20.24
C VAL A 247 9.58 43.48 20.96
N TYR A 248 10.91 43.46 20.94
CA TYR A 248 11.70 42.49 21.70
C TYR A 248 11.50 42.62 23.23
N LYS A 249 11.15 43.81 23.71
CA LYS A 249 10.91 44.09 25.14
C LYS A 249 9.46 43.83 25.57
N SER A 250 8.47 44.05 24.70
CA SER A 250 7.05 44.02 25.06
C SER A 250 6.28 42.79 24.54
N ARG A 251 6.76 42.13 23.50
CA ARG A 251 6.00 41.10 22.75
C ARG A 251 6.91 39.98 22.21
N PHE A 252 7.92 39.57 22.98
CA PHE A 252 8.84 38.50 22.58
C PHE A 252 9.14 37.52 23.72
N THR A 253 9.20 36.24 23.37
CA THR A 253 9.60 35.13 24.24
C THR A 253 10.77 34.41 23.56
N ASN A 254 11.88 34.13 24.25
CA ASN A 254 12.94 33.30 23.67
C ASN A 254 12.50 31.82 23.66
N SER A 255 12.99 30.99 22.74
CA SER A 255 12.77 29.54 22.83
C SER A 255 13.88 28.72 22.18
N PHE A 256 13.96 27.44 22.55
CA PHE A 256 14.90 26.49 21.97
C PHE A 256 14.37 25.05 21.95
N ASN A 257 14.92 24.21 21.08
CA ASN A 257 14.66 22.76 21.01
C ASN A 257 15.83 22.00 21.64
N THR A 258 15.56 20.98 22.46
CA THR A 258 16.62 20.14 23.05
C THR A 258 16.18 18.69 23.30
N ASN A 259 17.15 17.78 23.19
CA ASN A 259 17.03 16.40 23.67
C ASN A 259 17.93 16.11 24.88
N ASN A 260 18.51 17.14 25.51
CA ASN A 260 19.23 17.02 26.77
C ASN A 260 18.24 16.83 27.95
N PRO A 261 18.62 16.03 28.97
CA PRO A 261 17.83 15.83 30.17
C PRO A 261 17.74 17.07 31.08
N ALA A 262 16.76 17.06 31.98
CA ALA A 262 16.46 18.12 32.95
C ALA A 262 17.58 18.38 33.96
N THR A 263 18.57 17.49 34.07
CA THR A 263 19.82 17.73 34.81
C THR A 263 20.62 18.89 34.25
N ASP A 264 20.57 19.09 32.94
CA ASP A 264 21.53 19.93 32.22
C ASP A 264 21.04 21.38 32.11
N MET A 265 19.72 21.57 32.16
CA MET A 265 19.05 22.84 31.86
C MET A 265 19.51 24.00 32.74
N LYS A 266 19.81 23.77 34.03
CA LYS A 266 20.40 24.81 34.90
C LYS A 266 21.87 25.12 34.55
N PRO A 267 22.83 24.19 34.74
CA PRO A 267 24.26 24.49 34.58
C PRO A 267 24.70 24.79 33.14
N LEU A 268 23.96 24.34 32.12
CA LEU A 268 24.28 24.65 30.71
C LEU A 268 23.57 25.90 30.17
N PHE A 269 22.44 26.33 30.76
CA PHE A 269 21.62 27.39 30.17
C PHE A 269 20.97 28.36 31.18
N LEU A 270 20.06 27.89 32.05
CA LEU A 270 19.17 28.77 32.81
C LEU A 270 19.92 29.67 33.80
N ASP A 271 20.98 29.17 34.45
CA ASP A 271 21.72 29.94 35.45
C ASP A 271 22.40 31.19 34.83
N ASP A 272 22.90 31.09 33.59
CA ASP A 272 23.43 32.22 32.82
C ASP A 272 22.32 33.03 32.13
N TYR A 273 21.26 32.36 31.66
CA TYR A 273 20.12 33.01 31.00
C TYR A 273 19.43 34.00 31.95
N GLU A 274 19.23 33.63 33.21
CA GLU A 274 18.58 34.50 34.22
C GLU A 274 19.40 35.76 34.53
N ALA A 275 20.73 35.64 34.57
CA ALA A 275 21.64 36.78 34.70
C ALA A 275 21.63 37.70 33.46
N LEU A 276 21.46 37.14 32.26
CA LEU A 276 21.54 37.87 30.99
C LEU A 276 20.20 38.41 30.48
N PHE A 277 19.09 37.76 30.79
CA PHE A 277 17.74 38.04 30.28
C PHE A 277 16.68 38.14 31.41
N PRO A 278 16.90 38.94 32.48
CA PRO A 278 16.08 38.95 33.71
C PRO A 278 14.62 39.42 33.54
N SER A 279 14.19 39.77 32.32
CA SER A 279 12.82 40.20 32.00
C SER A 279 12.27 39.61 30.70
N THR A 280 12.99 38.68 30.05
CA THR A 280 12.52 38.02 28.81
C THR A 280 12.22 36.56 29.13
N PRO A 281 10.96 36.10 29.04
CA PRO A 281 10.63 34.70 29.30
C PRO A 281 11.27 33.77 28.25
N VAL A 282 11.50 32.51 28.65
CA VAL A 282 12.01 31.44 27.76
C VAL A 282 11.17 30.17 27.92
N PHE A 283 10.93 29.42 26.85
CA PHE A 283 10.35 28.07 26.91
C PHE A 283 11.12 27.09 26.01
N ILE A 284 10.98 25.80 26.27
CA ILE A 284 11.53 24.77 25.38
C ILE A 284 10.46 24.38 24.36
N GLY A 285 10.72 24.65 23.08
CA GLY A 285 9.81 24.36 21.97
C GLY A 285 9.70 22.88 21.64
N GLU A 286 10.77 22.12 21.87
CA GLU A 286 10.81 20.66 21.75
C GLU A 286 11.62 20.11 22.89
N TYR A 287 10.95 19.37 23.78
CA TYR A 287 11.57 18.73 24.93
C TYR A 287 11.21 17.25 24.99
N HIS A 288 12.21 16.39 24.80
CA HIS A 288 12.18 14.97 25.16
C HIS A 288 13.60 14.41 25.04
N ALA A 289 14.06 13.68 26.07
CA ALA A 289 15.34 12.99 26.10
C ALA A 289 15.15 11.45 26.11
N PRO A 290 14.98 10.75 24.96
CA PRO A 290 14.67 9.31 24.90
C PRO A 290 15.75 8.36 25.46
N HIS A 291 16.85 8.91 25.97
CA HIS A 291 17.99 8.21 26.57
C HIS A 291 18.00 8.27 28.11
N VAL A 292 17.01 8.92 28.74
CA VAL A 292 16.76 8.90 30.20
C VAL A 292 15.33 8.45 30.51
N GLN A 293 15.03 8.14 31.77
CA GLN A 293 13.70 7.69 32.20
C GLN A 293 12.69 8.84 32.14
N ALA A 294 11.66 8.69 31.31
CA ALA A 294 10.75 9.79 30.97
C ALA A 294 10.07 10.42 32.21
N GLY A 295 9.60 9.59 33.15
CA GLY A 295 8.92 10.06 34.37
C GLY A 295 9.79 10.93 35.28
N GLN A 296 11.04 10.51 35.52
CA GLN A 296 11.96 11.28 36.37
C GLN A 296 12.34 12.61 35.71
N ASP A 297 12.57 12.58 34.40
CA ASP A 297 13.01 13.72 33.62
C ASP A 297 11.90 14.77 33.46
N LEU A 298 10.68 14.34 33.15
CA LEU A 298 9.51 15.21 33.01
C LEU A 298 9.10 15.84 34.35
N GLN A 299 9.08 15.08 35.45
CA GLN A 299 8.83 15.65 36.79
C GLN A 299 9.88 16.71 37.15
N LYS A 300 11.15 16.47 36.79
CA LYS A 300 12.25 17.41 37.07
C LYS A 300 12.18 18.67 36.23
N ILE A 301 11.90 18.61 34.91
CA ILE A 301 11.81 19.82 34.09
C ILE A 301 10.59 20.68 34.46
N MET A 302 9.47 20.04 34.83
CA MET A 302 8.29 20.76 35.34
C MET A 302 8.59 21.48 36.65
N SER A 303 9.24 20.81 37.61
CA SER A 303 9.69 21.44 38.87
C SER A 303 10.69 22.58 38.63
N ILE A 304 11.58 22.47 37.63
CA ILE A 304 12.45 23.58 37.20
C ILE A 304 11.61 24.74 36.66
N ALA A 305 10.64 24.49 35.78
CA ALA A 305 9.80 25.54 35.20
C ALA A 305 8.93 26.28 36.23
N GLU A 306 8.44 25.59 37.26
CA GLU A 306 7.75 26.20 38.40
C GLU A 306 8.65 27.14 39.21
N ASN A 307 9.96 26.84 39.30
CA ASN A 307 10.93 27.46 40.21
C ASN A 307 12.09 28.20 39.49
N SER A 308 11.86 28.72 38.29
CA SER A 308 12.86 29.46 37.49
C SER A 308 12.20 30.40 36.47
N SER A 309 13.01 31.05 35.63
CA SER A 309 12.58 31.82 34.45
C SER A 309 11.92 30.97 33.35
N LEU A 310 12.19 29.65 33.30
CA LEU A 310 11.67 28.76 32.27
C LEU A 310 10.14 28.70 32.31
N ALA A 311 9.44 29.31 31.35
CA ALA A 311 7.99 29.37 31.28
C ALA A 311 7.32 27.99 31.16
N GLY A 312 8.04 27.00 30.62
CA GLY A 312 7.62 25.60 30.53
C GLY A 312 8.19 24.92 29.29
N VAL A 313 7.56 23.83 28.87
CA VAL A 313 8.05 22.98 27.76
C VAL A 313 6.92 22.54 26.84
N SER A 314 7.26 22.21 25.59
CA SER A 314 6.40 21.45 24.70
C SER A 314 7.00 20.07 24.41
N PHE A 315 6.28 19.02 24.79
CA PHE A 315 6.77 17.65 24.67
C PHE A 315 6.94 17.24 23.20
N PHE A 316 8.12 16.74 22.84
CA PHE A 316 8.44 16.29 21.48
C PHE A 316 8.40 14.76 21.39
N GLU A 317 7.42 14.12 20.76
CA GLU A 317 6.23 14.70 20.11
C GLU A 317 4.99 13.83 20.28
N PHE A 318 3.84 14.28 19.81
CA PHE A 318 2.58 13.54 19.91
C PHE A 318 2.67 12.14 19.29
N GLN A 319 3.28 11.99 18.11
CA GLN A 319 3.22 10.75 17.33
C GLN A 319 4.58 10.36 16.74
N VAL A 320 4.87 9.05 16.72
CA VAL A 320 6.10 8.49 16.13
C VAL A 320 6.18 8.83 14.64
N ARG A 321 7.31 9.39 14.22
CA ARG A 321 7.57 9.89 12.86
C ARG A 321 8.15 8.84 11.94
N TYR A 322 7.32 7.83 11.67
CA TYR A 322 7.68 6.79 10.72
C TYR A 322 7.96 7.35 9.31
N ASP A 323 7.39 8.51 8.93
CA ASP A 323 7.66 9.20 7.65
C ASP A 323 9.13 9.60 7.47
N LYS A 324 9.77 10.06 8.55
CA LYS A 324 11.19 10.44 8.57
C LYS A 324 12.09 9.21 8.78
N GLY A 325 11.65 8.26 9.63
CA GLY A 325 12.46 7.10 9.99
C GLY A 325 13.62 7.46 10.93
N GLY A 326 14.70 6.66 10.90
CA GLY A 326 15.96 7.00 11.55
C GLY A 326 15.86 7.29 13.05
N SER A 327 16.40 8.44 13.47
CA SER A 327 16.36 8.98 14.83
C SER A 327 14.97 9.48 15.24
N GLU A 328 14.16 9.97 14.30
CA GLU A 328 12.90 10.66 14.61
C GLU A 328 11.83 9.70 15.16
N MET A 329 11.95 8.42 14.81
CA MET A 329 11.15 7.34 15.39
C MET A 329 11.35 7.13 16.91
N GLN A 330 12.19 7.94 17.56
CA GLN A 330 12.50 7.81 18.98
C GLN A 330 11.74 8.74 19.92
N PHE A 331 11.06 9.77 19.40
CA PHE A 331 10.50 10.86 20.20
C PHE A 331 8.98 10.79 20.43
N GLY A 332 8.22 10.17 19.53
CA GLY A 332 6.76 10.13 19.62
C GLY A 332 6.22 9.34 20.81
N MET A 333 5.25 9.90 21.55
CA MET A 333 4.56 9.19 22.66
C MET A 333 3.49 8.20 22.17
N PHE A 334 2.91 8.41 20.98
CA PHE A 334 1.97 7.49 20.34
C PHE A 334 2.52 6.88 19.04
N GLY A 335 2.52 5.56 18.94
CA GLY A 335 2.62 4.83 17.69
C GLY A 335 1.27 4.74 16.96
N LEU A 336 1.29 4.21 15.73
CA LEU A 336 0.10 4.01 14.90
C LEU A 336 -0.38 2.55 14.97
N GLY A 337 -1.50 2.32 15.65
CA GLY A 337 -2.13 1.01 15.80
C GLY A 337 -2.63 0.40 14.50
N VAL A 338 -2.88 -0.91 14.49
CA VAL A 338 -3.27 -1.65 13.26
C VAL A 338 -4.59 -1.19 12.64
N GLN A 339 -5.51 -0.65 13.45
CA GLN A 339 -6.88 -0.34 13.06
C GLN A 339 -7.01 1.06 12.43
N LYS A 340 -7.62 1.12 11.24
CA LYS A 340 -8.11 2.35 10.60
C LYS A 340 -9.49 2.68 11.19
N ILE A 341 -9.74 3.97 11.46
CA ILE A 341 -11.03 4.47 11.98
C ILE A 341 -11.73 5.46 11.03
N ALA A 342 -10.96 6.16 10.19
CA ALA A 342 -11.45 7.05 9.15
C ALA A 342 -10.41 7.16 8.03
N SER A 343 -10.75 7.88 6.96
CA SER A 343 -9.79 8.44 6.03
C SER A 343 -9.94 9.96 6.01
N MET A 344 -8.86 10.65 5.64
CA MET A 344 -8.84 12.10 5.40
C MET A 344 -8.23 12.35 4.02
N ASP A 345 -8.76 13.30 3.26
CA ASP A 345 -8.01 13.83 2.13
C ASP A 345 -7.06 14.92 2.66
N PHE A 346 -5.75 14.73 2.44
CA PHE A 346 -4.73 15.68 2.84
C PHE A 346 -4.09 16.24 1.58
N PHE A 347 -4.57 17.41 1.15
CA PHE A 347 -4.12 18.14 -0.03
C PHE A 347 -4.13 17.32 -1.35
N GLY A 348 -5.24 16.65 -1.63
CA GLY A 348 -5.45 15.87 -2.86
C GLY A 348 -4.80 14.47 -2.82
N THR A 349 -4.67 13.89 -1.62
CA THR A 349 -4.19 12.53 -1.40
C THR A 349 -4.88 11.95 -0.16
N THR A 350 -5.66 10.89 -0.36
CA THR A 350 -6.40 10.24 0.74
C THR A 350 -5.49 9.38 1.62
N PHE A 351 -5.35 9.77 2.88
CA PHE A 351 -4.61 9.01 3.90
C PHE A 351 -5.55 8.28 4.88
N PRO A 352 -5.10 7.18 5.51
CA PRO A 352 -5.82 6.52 6.59
C PRO A 352 -5.57 7.21 7.95
N VAL A 353 -6.64 7.47 8.70
CA VAL A 353 -6.55 7.82 10.13
C VAL A 353 -6.59 6.52 10.93
N TRP A 354 -5.55 6.29 11.73
CA TRP A 354 -5.41 5.09 12.57
C TRP A 354 -5.75 5.38 14.04
N CYS A 355 -6.13 4.35 14.78
CA CYS A 355 -6.03 4.35 16.23
C CYS A 355 -4.57 4.58 16.68
N LEU A 356 -4.40 5.20 17.84
CA LEU A 356 -3.10 5.39 18.47
C LEU A 356 -2.76 4.20 19.36
N THR A 357 -1.47 3.97 19.61
CA THR A 357 -0.95 2.99 20.56
C THR A 357 0.14 3.63 21.40
N GLU A 358 0.12 3.45 22.71
CA GLU A 358 1.11 4.05 23.60
C GLU A 358 2.52 3.50 23.34
N VAL A 359 3.53 4.38 23.43
CA VAL A 359 4.95 4.00 23.36
C VAL A 359 5.49 3.78 24.77
N THR A 360 6.17 2.65 24.97
CA THR A 360 6.85 2.32 26.23
C THR A 360 8.17 3.07 26.37
N ASP A 361 8.49 3.51 27.58
CA ASP A 361 9.81 4.04 27.92
C ASP A 361 10.89 2.98 27.64
N LYS A 362 11.93 3.37 26.89
CA LYS A 362 13.06 2.50 26.54
C LYS A 362 13.98 2.23 27.73
N GLN A 363 14.01 3.14 28.70
CA GLN A 363 14.85 3.05 29.90
C GLN A 363 14.12 2.35 31.05
N THR A 364 12.79 2.18 30.95
CA THR A 364 11.93 1.64 32.02
C THR A 364 10.91 0.65 31.43
N ALA A 365 11.33 -0.62 31.29
CA ALA A 365 10.52 -1.65 30.65
C ALA A 365 9.12 -1.82 31.29
N GLY A 366 8.07 -1.71 30.47
CA GLY A 366 6.67 -1.83 30.91
C GLY A 366 6.01 -0.52 31.39
N VAL A 367 6.74 0.60 31.40
CA VAL A 367 6.18 1.93 31.69
C VAL A 367 5.78 2.63 30.38
N SER A 368 4.63 3.29 30.37
CA SER A 368 4.15 4.09 29.23
C SER A 368 4.67 5.54 29.32
N VAL A 369 5.20 6.07 28.21
CA VAL A 369 5.59 7.49 28.11
C VAL A 369 4.37 8.40 28.31
N VAL A 370 3.19 7.93 27.90
CA VAL A 370 1.91 8.65 27.97
C VAL A 370 1.45 8.80 29.43
N ASP A 371 1.59 7.74 30.24
CA ASP A 371 1.30 7.78 31.68
C ASP A 371 2.27 8.70 32.43
N GLU A 372 3.56 8.67 32.11
CA GLU A 372 4.55 9.53 32.75
C GLU A 372 4.36 11.01 32.39
N LEU A 373 4.02 11.31 31.13
CA LEU A 373 3.62 12.66 30.72
C LEU A 373 2.36 13.11 31.48
N ALA A 374 1.33 12.26 31.57
CA ALA A 374 0.11 12.59 32.29
C ALA A 374 0.38 12.88 33.78
N LYS A 375 1.25 12.11 34.44
CA LYS A 375 1.67 12.36 35.83
C LYS A 375 2.38 13.71 35.97
N ALA A 376 3.35 14.00 35.10
CA ALA A 376 4.12 15.25 35.16
C ALA A 376 3.30 16.50 34.80
N PHE A 377 2.33 16.38 33.88
CA PHE A 377 1.44 17.47 33.51
C PHE A 377 0.21 17.60 34.42
N GLY A 378 -0.09 16.61 35.27
CA GLY A 378 -1.26 16.60 36.15
C GLY A 378 -2.58 16.23 35.44
N GLY A 379 -2.48 15.47 34.34
CA GLY A 379 -3.60 14.91 33.61
C GLY A 379 -4.26 13.72 34.30
N GLN A 380 -5.37 13.24 33.73
CA GLN A 380 -6.14 12.11 34.27
C GLN A 380 -5.60 10.74 33.82
N GLY A 381 -4.52 10.72 33.03
CA GLY A 381 -4.12 9.55 32.25
C GLY A 381 -5.10 9.24 31.12
N ILE A 382 -4.77 8.23 30.34
CA ILE A 382 -5.57 7.78 29.20
C ILE A 382 -5.82 6.27 29.32
N LYS A 383 -6.96 5.80 28.81
CA LYS A 383 -7.27 4.37 28.72
C LYS A 383 -7.10 3.94 27.26
N ALA A 384 -6.65 2.72 27.03
CA ALA A 384 -6.48 2.19 25.67
C ALA A 384 -7.73 2.33 24.77
N ASN A 385 -8.93 2.27 25.34
CA ASN A 385 -10.18 2.52 24.62
C ASN A 385 -10.31 3.96 24.08
N ASP A 386 -9.75 4.96 24.78
CA ASP A 386 -9.80 6.38 24.37
C ASP A 386 -8.93 6.64 23.13
N LEU A 387 -7.88 5.83 22.92
CA LEU A 387 -6.97 5.92 21.78
C LEU A 387 -7.52 5.26 20.50
N CYS A 388 -8.68 4.59 20.60
CA CYS A 388 -9.31 3.83 19.54
C CYS A 388 -10.85 3.87 19.66
N ILE A 389 -11.42 5.05 19.93
CA ILE A 389 -12.87 5.22 20.06
C ILE A 389 -13.54 5.08 18.69
N ILE A 390 -14.01 3.88 18.37
CA ILE A 390 -15.00 3.66 17.31
C ILE A 390 -16.37 4.00 17.90
N ASP A 391 -16.77 5.27 17.80
CA ASP A 391 -18.12 5.69 18.12
C ASP A 391 -19.01 5.64 16.85
N PRO A 392 -20.02 4.75 16.80
CA PRO A 392 -20.96 4.69 15.67
C PRO A 392 -21.74 6.01 15.44
N GLN A 393 -21.76 6.91 16.42
CA GLN A 393 -22.34 8.24 16.25
C GLN A 393 -21.41 9.23 15.52
N LYS A 394 -20.11 8.95 15.47
CA LYS A 394 -19.08 9.86 14.93
C LYS A 394 -18.38 9.38 13.66
N VAL A 395 -18.20 8.07 13.49
CA VAL A 395 -17.56 7.52 12.26
C VAL A 395 -18.22 8.04 10.98
N PRO A 396 -17.47 8.26 9.87
CA PRO A 396 -18.06 8.66 8.60
C PRO A 396 -19.12 7.67 8.10
N ILE A 397 -20.13 8.14 7.37
CA ILE A 397 -21.14 7.27 6.75
C ILE A 397 -20.58 6.76 5.42
N SER A 398 -19.71 5.76 5.53
CA SER A 398 -18.98 5.16 4.41
C SER A 398 -18.64 3.69 4.68
N GLU A 399 -18.05 3.01 3.69
CA GLU A 399 -17.51 1.66 3.88
C GLU A 399 -16.49 1.61 5.03
N ASP A 400 -15.62 2.61 5.19
CA ASP A 400 -14.65 2.65 6.30
C ASP A 400 -15.34 2.72 7.67
N GLY A 401 -16.35 3.59 7.82
CA GLY A 401 -17.09 3.72 9.08
C GLY A 401 -17.95 2.48 9.40
N TYR A 402 -18.56 1.88 8.36
CA TYR A 402 -19.24 0.60 8.47
C TYR A 402 -18.28 -0.52 8.92
N GLN A 403 -17.10 -0.65 8.28
CA GLN A 403 -16.10 -1.67 8.65
C GLN A 403 -15.54 -1.43 10.06
N ALA A 404 -15.36 -0.17 10.46
CA ALA A 404 -14.99 0.17 11.83
C ALA A 404 -16.05 -0.31 12.84
N VAL A 405 -17.34 0.01 12.63
CA VAL A 405 -18.44 -0.41 13.53
C VAL A 405 -18.66 -1.94 13.47
N LEU A 406 -18.47 -2.56 12.31
CA LEU A 406 -18.48 -4.02 12.15
C LEU A 406 -17.40 -4.71 12.98
N SER A 407 -16.21 -4.09 13.11
CA SER A 407 -15.11 -4.64 13.92
C SER A 407 -15.46 -4.79 15.41
N LEU A 408 -16.38 -3.95 15.93
CA LEU A 408 -16.89 -4.04 17.29
C LEU A 408 -17.77 -5.27 17.53
N LYS A 409 -18.35 -5.85 16.46
CA LYS A 409 -19.25 -7.01 16.49
C LYS A 409 -20.51 -6.83 17.37
N ASP A 410 -20.85 -5.58 17.66
CA ASP A 410 -21.94 -5.17 18.55
C ASP A 410 -23.16 -4.71 17.74
N VAL A 411 -24.31 -5.36 17.97
CA VAL A 411 -25.57 -5.11 17.26
C VAL A 411 -26.19 -3.76 17.60
N GLN A 412 -26.04 -3.26 18.84
CA GLN A 412 -26.55 -1.94 19.24
C GLN A 412 -25.68 -0.83 18.67
N LYS A 413 -24.37 -1.04 18.61
CA LYS A 413 -23.43 -0.14 17.93
C LYS A 413 -23.72 -0.08 16.42
N MET A 414 -23.94 -1.23 15.77
CA MET A 414 -24.35 -1.27 14.36
C MET A 414 -25.74 -0.66 14.13
N ALA A 415 -26.72 -0.89 15.01
CA ALA A 415 -28.04 -0.25 14.94
C ALA A 415 -27.94 1.29 15.07
N SER A 416 -27.01 1.78 15.88
CA SER A 416 -26.74 3.22 16.02
C SER A 416 -26.15 3.82 14.73
N PHE A 417 -25.25 3.08 14.04
CA PHE A 417 -24.75 3.46 12.72
C PHE A 417 -25.86 3.44 11.66
N VAL A 418 -26.60 2.33 11.53
CA VAL A 418 -27.72 2.19 10.58
C VAL A 418 -28.76 3.31 10.78
N LYS A 419 -29.08 3.70 12.02
CA LYS A 419 -29.99 4.81 12.30
C LYS A 419 -29.49 6.15 11.74
N ARG A 420 -28.18 6.40 11.71
CA ARG A 420 -27.59 7.57 11.03
C ARG A 420 -27.71 7.45 9.51
N VAL A 421 -27.42 6.29 8.94
CA VAL A 421 -27.58 6.03 7.48
C VAL A 421 -29.01 6.32 7.03
N VAL A 422 -30.01 5.81 7.75
CA VAL A 422 -31.44 6.06 7.48
C VAL A 422 -31.77 7.56 7.52
N GLY A 423 -31.21 8.31 8.48
CA GLY A 423 -31.37 9.76 8.57
C GLY A 423 -30.71 10.56 7.44
N HIS A 424 -29.73 9.98 6.73
CA HIS A 424 -29.08 10.54 5.53
C HIS A 424 -29.75 10.07 4.22
N MET A 425 -30.81 9.27 4.33
CA MET A 425 -31.66 8.82 3.23
C MET A 425 -33.08 9.44 3.31
N GLY A 426 -33.30 10.47 4.14
CA GLY A 426 -34.61 11.09 4.34
C GLY A 426 -35.58 10.29 5.23
N GLY A 427 -35.07 9.24 5.90
CA GLY A 427 -35.88 8.31 6.68
C GLY A 427 -35.85 8.56 8.19
N THR A 428 -36.89 8.08 8.86
CA THR A 428 -36.97 7.99 10.33
C THR A 428 -37.32 6.56 10.74
N VAL A 429 -36.58 5.97 11.69
CA VAL A 429 -36.83 4.60 12.15
C VAL A 429 -38.12 4.56 12.97
N SER A 430 -39.12 3.81 12.51
CA SER A 430 -40.41 3.63 13.19
C SER A 430 -40.45 2.38 14.07
N ASN A 431 -39.74 1.30 13.71
CA ASN A 431 -39.62 0.08 14.52
C ASN A 431 -38.16 -0.22 14.93
N GLN A 432 -37.87 -0.05 16.22
CA GLN A 432 -36.55 -0.30 16.82
C GLN A 432 -36.15 -1.79 16.84
N GLN A 433 -37.12 -2.72 16.88
CA GLN A 433 -36.86 -4.17 16.88
C GLN A 433 -36.44 -4.67 15.48
N GLU A 434 -37.06 -4.12 14.43
CA GLU A 434 -36.65 -4.41 13.05
C GLU A 434 -35.29 -3.75 12.72
N LEU A 435 -35.01 -2.53 13.21
CA LEU A 435 -33.68 -1.92 13.14
C LEU A 435 -32.59 -2.83 13.78
N GLN A 436 -32.85 -3.39 14.97
CA GLN A 436 -31.92 -4.33 15.60
C GLN A 436 -31.76 -5.63 14.79
N SER A 437 -32.86 -6.17 14.26
CA SER A 437 -32.85 -7.38 13.41
C SER A 437 -32.06 -7.15 12.11
N PHE A 438 -32.19 -5.96 11.52
CA PHE A 438 -31.41 -5.51 10.37
C PHE A 438 -29.93 -5.38 10.71
N ALA A 439 -29.58 -4.67 11.79
CA ALA A 439 -28.21 -4.55 12.27
C ALA A 439 -27.56 -5.91 12.62
N GLN A 440 -28.35 -6.90 13.05
CA GLN A 440 -27.88 -8.26 13.32
C GLN A 440 -27.49 -9.03 12.04
N ARG A 441 -28.11 -8.72 10.89
CA ARG A 441 -27.68 -9.20 9.57
C ARG A 441 -26.29 -8.66 9.24
N TYR A 442 -26.10 -7.35 9.39
CA TYR A 442 -24.89 -6.64 8.96
C TYR A 442 -23.71 -6.71 9.94
N THR A 443 -23.91 -7.03 11.22
CA THR A 443 -22.81 -7.42 12.13
C THR A 443 -22.23 -8.80 11.84
N GLY A 444 -22.84 -9.58 10.94
CA GLY A 444 -22.44 -10.96 10.66
C GLY A 444 -22.75 -11.95 11.79
N ALA A 445 -23.44 -11.54 12.87
CA ALA A 445 -23.84 -12.42 13.97
C ALA A 445 -24.67 -13.62 13.48
N ALA A 446 -25.47 -13.41 12.42
CA ALA A 446 -26.21 -14.47 11.73
C ALA A 446 -25.32 -15.61 11.19
N ARG A 447 -24.04 -15.37 10.84
CA ARG A 447 -23.12 -16.44 10.40
C ARG A 447 -22.84 -17.45 11.51
N VAL A 448 -22.73 -17.03 12.76
CA VAL A 448 -22.43 -17.94 13.90
C VAL A 448 -23.61 -18.89 14.17
N ALA A 449 -24.84 -18.43 13.97
CA ALA A 449 -26.03 -19.26 14.01
C ALA A 449 -26.17 -20.16 12.76
N ALA A 450 -26.02 -19.58 11.56
CA ALA A 450 -26.23 -20.29 10.29
C ALA A 450 -25.18 -21.38 10.02
N VAL A 451 -23.94 -21.23 10.49
CA VAL A 451 -22.91 -22.29 10.35
C VAL A 451 -23.28 -23.57 11.11
N ARG A 452 -24.13 -23.49 12.14
CA ARG A 452 -24.72 -24.67 12.82
C ARG A 452 -25.90 -25.31 12.08
N ALA A 453 -26.38 -24.73 10.97
CA ALA A 453 -27.52 -25.23 10.20
C ALA A 453 -27.20 -25.30 8.69
N HIS A 454 -26.86 -26.49 8.20
CA HIS A 454 -26.32 -26.77 6.85
C HIS A 454 -27.20 -26.43 5.61
N ARG A 455 -28.24 -25.58 5.72
CA ARG A 455 -29.19 -25.30 4.62
C ARG A 455 -29.13 -23.90 3.99
N ALA A 456 -28.23 -23.01 4.40
CA ALA A 456 -28.23 -21.59 3.96
C ALA A 456 -26.93 -21.09 3.28
N ARG A 457 -26.28 -21.90 2.43
CA ARG A 457 -25.10 -21.44 1.65
C ARG A 457 -25.41 -20.55 0.43
N SER A 458 -26.68 -20.41 0.02
CA SER A 458 -27.08 -19.74 -1.23
C SER A 458 -27.61 -18.31 -1.09
N LEU A 459 -27.58 -17.72 0.12
CA LEU A 459 -28.29 -16.48 0.46
C LEU A 459 -27.43 -15.41 1.17
N VAL A 460 -26.10 -15.57 1.16
CA VAL A 460 -25.17 -14.64 1.83
C VAL A 460 -24.23 -14.01 0.79
N GLY A 461 -24.64 -12.86 0.25
CA GLY A 461 -23.77 -12.01 -0.55
C GLY A 461 -22.67 -11.32 0.28
N ASN A 462 -21.84 -10.51 -0.37
CA ASN A 462 -20.85 -9.68 0.33
C ASN A 462 -21.54 -8.58 1.14
N LEU A 463 -21.47 -8.68 2.46
CA LEU A 463 -22.01 -7.69 3.41
C LEU A 463 -21.10 -6.46 3.50
N SER A 464 -21.25 -5.55 2.54
CA SER A 464 -20.62 -4.22 2.45
C SER A 464 -21.57 -3.09 2.87
N PHE A 465 -21.06 -1.87 3.06
CA PHE A 465 -21.88 -0.67 3.24
C PHE A 465 -22.77 -0.43 2.02
N ALA A 466 -22.26 -0.66 0.79
CA ALA A 466 -23.06 -0.58 -0.42
C ALA A 466 -24.26 -1.56 -0.40
N SER A 467 -24.07 -2.78 0.11
CA SER A 467 -25.17 -3.74 0.28
C SER A 467 -26.15 -3.36 1.38
N MET A 468 -25.70 -2.64 2.42
CA MET A 468 -26.57 -2.07 3.45
C MET A 468 -27.42 -0.92 2.90
N ALA A 469 -26.79 0.02 2.18
CA ALA A 469 -27.46 1.13 1.50
C ALA A 469 -28.51 0.61 0.49
N SER A 470 -28.20 -0.47 -0.24
CA SER A 470 -29.13 -1.09 -1.19
C SER A 470 -30.33 -1.75 -0.51
N ASP A 471 -30.14 -2.47 0.61
CA ASP A 471 -31.26 -3.04 1.38
C ASP A 471 -32.14 -1.97 2.06
N LEU A 472 -31.54 -0.84 2.49
CA LEU A 472 -32.30 0.33 2.98
C LEU A 472 -33.04 1.04 1.84
N GLY A 473 -32.44 1.12 0.65
CA GLY A 473 -33.01 1.72 -0.56
C GLY A 473 -34.23 0.96 -1.13
N GLN A 474 -34.49 -0.26 -0.67
CA GLN A 474 -35.73 -1.00 -0.95
C GLN A 474 -36.95 -0.48 -0.14
N HIS A 475 -36.80 0.61 0.60
CA HIS A 475 -37.83 1.27 1.41
C HIS A 475 -38.56 0.31 2.39
N PRO A 476 -37.83 -0.40 3.28
CA PRO A 476 -38.46 -1.37 4.19
C PRO A 476 -39.40 -0.69 5.19
N SER A 477 -40.49 -1.38 5.54
CA SER A 477 -41.64 -0.85 6.28
C SER A 477 -41.37 -0.36 7.72
N TRP A 478 -40.22 -0.69 8.30
CA TRP A 478 -39.78 -0.19 9.60
C TRP A 478 -39.11 1.20 9.55
N ILE A 479 -39.05 1.82 8.36
CA ILE A 479 -38.63 3.19 8.13
C ILE A 479 -39.82 3.99 7.61
N ASN A 480 -40.12 5.09 8.31
CA ASN A 480 -41.02 6.12 7.82
C ASN A 480 -40.20 7.14 7.01
N TRP A 481 -40.36 7.12 5.69
CA TRP A 481 -39.69 8.01 4.74
C TRP A 481 -40.41 9.36 4.68
N ASP A 482 -39.70 10.45 4.92
CA ASP A 482 -40.31 11.78 4.89
C ASP A 482 -40.47 12.24 3.43
N VAL A 483 -41.72 12.40 2.99
CA VAL A 483 -42.05 12.95 1.66
C VAL A 483 -41.59 14.40 1.48
N MET A 484 -41.21 15.08 2.56
CA MET A 484 -40.61 16.41 2.58
C MET A 484 -39.08 16.39 2.68
N ALA A 485 -38.41 15.22 2.69
CA ALA A 485 -36.95 15.15 2.75
C ALA A 485 -36.27 15.95 1.63
N ALA A 486 -35.13 16.56 1.96
CA ALA A 486 -34.44 17.52 1.10
C ALA A 486 -32.91 17.37 1.22
N CYS A 487 -32.18 17.82 0.20
CA CYS A 487 -30.72 17.79 0.21
C CYS A 487 -30.17 19.05 0.87
N VAL A 488 -29.64 18.89 2.09
CA VAL A 488 -29.21 19.99 2.97
C VAL A 488 -27.75 19.81 3.36
N ALA A 489 -27.04 20.91 3.66
CA ALA A 489 -25.67 20.79 4.14
C ALA A 489 -25.62 20.03 5.48
N ASP A 490 -24.72 19.06 5.60
CA ASP A 490 -24.47 18.41 6.88
C ASP A 490 -23.80 19.46 7.78
N ARG A 491 -24.36 19.67 8.97
CA ARG A 491 -23.90 20.70 9.92
C ARG A 491 -22.65 20.29 10.69
N SER A 492 -22.11 19.10 10.42
CA SER A 492 -20.81 18.62 10.93
C SER A 492 -19.66 18.77 9.90
N SER A 493 -19.98 19.07 8.64
CA SER A 493 -19.02 19.39 7.58
C SER A 493 -18.31 20.72 7.83
N ASP A 494 -17.26 21.01 7.06
CA ASP A 494 -16.65 22.34 7.03
C ASP A 494 -17.28 23.27 5.98
N SER A 495 -17.17 24.58 6.20
CA SER A 495 -17.67 25.62 5.30
C SER A 495 -16.95 25.66 3.95
N GLY A 496 -15.71 25.15 3.87
CA GLY A 496 -14.95 25.03 2.63
C GLY A 496 -15.56 23.98 1.70
N SER A 497 -15.73 22.74 2.17
CA SER A 497 -16.38 21.64 1.46
C SER A 497 -17.83 21.97 1.10
N VAL A 498 -18.58 22.63 1.99
CA VAL A 498 -19.93 23.14 1.69
C VAL A 498 -19.89 24.23 0.60
N GLY A 499 -18.91 25.14 0.64
CA GLY A 499 -18.66 26.13 -0.41
C GLY A 499 -18.26 25.51 -1.75
N GLN A 500 -17.49 24.42 -1.74
CA GLN A 500 -17.13 23.64 -2.92
C GLN A 500 -18.35 22.89 -3.48
N ALA A 501 -19.18 22.27 -2.63
CA ALA A 501 -20.43 21.62 -3.02
C ALA A 501 -21.40 22.60 -3.68
N ILE A 502 -21.60 23.79 -3.08
CA ILE A 502 -22.34 24.90 -3.70
C ILE A 502 -21.76 25.23 -5.08
N SER A 503 -20.45 25.46 -5.15
CA SER A 503 -19.77 25.89 -6.39
C SER A 503 -19.87 24.84 -7.50
N TYR A 504 -19.72 23.56 -7.16
CA TYR A 504 -19.94 22.42 -8.05
C TYR A 504 -21.39 22.40 -8.54
N ALA A 505 -22.37 22.39 -7.64
CA ALA A 505 -23.79 22.35 -7.99
C ALA A 505 -24.19 23.52 -8.91
N CYS A 506 -23.73 24.73 -8.60
CA CYS A 506 -23.91 25.92 -9.43
C CYS A 506 -23.25 25.80 -10.82
N SER A 507 -22.10 25.13 -10.94
CA SER A 507 -21.45 24.88 -12.24
C SER A 507 -22.23 23.91 -13.15
N LYS A 508 -23.15 23.12 -12.59
CA LYS A 508 -23.96 22.12 -13.31
C LYS A 508 -25.40 22.59 -13.57
N LEU A 509 -25.92 23.53 -12.80
CA LEU A 509 -27.28 24.05 -12.91
C LEU A 509 -27.45 25.00 -14.11
N GLN A 510 -27.39 24.45 -15.33
CA GLN A 510 -27.51 25.19 -16.60
C GLN A 510 -28.74 26.10 -16.70
N SER A 511 -29.81 25.82 -15.94
CA SER A 511 -31.09 26.54 -15.93
C SER A 511 -31.35 27.34 -14.63
N PHE A 512 -30.31 27.62 -13.82
CA PHE A 512 -30.44 28.45 -12.61
C PHE A 512 -29.15 29.23 -12.30
N ASN A 513 -29.26 30.56 -12.18
CA ASN A 513 -28.14 31.40 -11.78
C ASN A 513 -28.04 31.51 -10.25
N CYS A 514 -26.99 30.94 -9.65
CA CYS A 514 -26.72 31.00 -8.21
C CYS A 514 -26.41 32.39 -7.64
N SER A 515 -26.27 33.43 -8.47
CA SER A 515 -26.25 34.83 -8.00
C SER A 515 -27.67 35.36 -7.68
N ASN A 516 -28.72 34.72 -8.20
CA ASN A 516 -30.11 35.15 -8.04
C ASN A 516 -30.84 34.37 -6.93
N LEU A 517 -30.19 34.24 -5.77
CA LEU A 517 -30.78 33.58 -4.60
C LEU A 517 -31.73 34.52 -3.84
N PRO A 518 -32.73 33.99 -3.10
CA PRO A 518 -33.53 34.78 -2.17
C PRO A 518 -32.65 35.51 -1.14
N ALA A 519 -33.05 36.72 -0.73
CA ALA A 519 -32.29 37.52 0.25
C ALA A 519 -32.11 36.81 1.62
N THR A 520 -32.96 35.84 1.93
CA THR A 520 -32.87 34.97 3.11
C THR A 520 -31.76 33.90 3.03
N CYS A 521 -31.13 33.71 1.87
CA CYS A 521 -30.15 32.65 1.60
C CYS A 521 -28.73 33.21 1.38
N GLN A 522 -28.33 34.24 2.14
CA GLN A 522 -26.97 34.79 2.10
C GLN A 522 -25.96 34.06 2.99
N ASP A 523 -26.43 33.45 4.09
CA ASP A 523 -25.61 32.52 4.89
C ASP A 523 -25.22 31.28 4.06
N ILE A 524 -24.02 30.74 4.29
CA ILE A 524 -23.48 29.62 3.51
C ILE A 524 -24.27 28.33 3.68
N TRP A 525 -24.82 28.06 4.87
CA TRP A 525 -25.60 26.85 5.13
C TRP A 525 -26.98 26.94 4.52
N LEU A 526 -27.66 28.08 4.65
CA LEU A 526 -28.95 28.33 3.98
C LEU A 526 -28.81 28.39 2.45
N LYS A 527 -27.67 28.87 1.95
CA LYS A 527 -27.31 28.82 0.52
C LYS A 527 -27.09 27.39 0.04
N ALA A 528 -26.40 26.56 0.82
CA ALA A 528 -26.21 25.15 0.51
C ALA A 528 -27.54 24.40 0.52
N ASP A 529 -28.37 24.54 1.55
CA ASP A 529 -29.67 23.88 1.64
C ASP A 529 -30.54 24.15 0.40
N TYR A 530 -30.55 25.38 -0.09
CA TYR A 530 -31.26 25.75 -1.31
C TYR A 530 -30.60 25.19 -2.58
N VAL A 531 -29.30 25.41 -2.77
CA VAL A 531 -28.58 25.06 -4.01
C VAL A 531 -28.45 23.55 -4.18
N LEU A 532 -28.14 22.81 -3.11
CA LEU A 532 -27.93 21.37 -3.14
C LEU A 532 -29.27 20.63 -3.28
N SER A 533 -30.35 21.10 -2.64
CA SER A 533 -31.72 20.63 -2.94
C SER A 533 -32.12 20.88 -4.39
N LEU A 534 -31.84 22.07 -4.95
CA LEU A 534 -32.17 22.39 -6.33
C LEU A 534 -31.36 21.57 -7.34
N PHE A 535 -30.10 21.27 -7.04
CA PHE A 535 -29.27 20.35 -7.82
C PHE A 535 -29.83 18.92 -7.75
N TYR A 536 -30.06 18.39 -6.55
CA TYR A 536 -30.61 17.03 -6.36
C TYR A 536 -31.93 16.85 -7.13
N LEU A 537 -32.83 17.85 -7.09
CA LEU A 537 -34.12 17.83 -7.82
C LEU A 537 -34.01 18.02 -9.35
N ARG A 538 -32.86 18.41 -9.91
CA ARG A 538 -32.71 18.74 -11.35
C ARG A 538 -31.60 18.00 -12.10
N GLN A 539 -30.65 17.38 -11.39
CA GLN A 539 -29.44 16.76 -11.96
C GLN A 539 -29.18 15.34 -11.45
N ALA A 540 -29.78 14.90 -10.34
CA ALA A 540 -29.62 13.53 -9.87
C ALA A 540 -30.25 12.54 -10.86
N SER A 541 -29.44 11.65 -11.43
CA SER A 541 -29.86 10.70 -12.47
C SER A 541 -30.54 9.44 -11.90
N GLY A 542 -30.71 9.35 -10.59
CA GLY A 542 -31.39 8.28 -9.89
C GLY A 542 -31.83 8.69 -8.49
N ASN A 543 -32.70 7.90 -7.88
CA ASN A 543 -33.13 8.11 -6.49
C ASN A 543 -32.11 7.49 -5.52
N LEU A 544 -30.86 7.98 -5.51
CA LEU A 544 -29.78 7.48 -4.65
C LEU A 544 -29.26 8.55 -3.66
N PRO A 545 -30.00 8.83 -2.57
CA PRO A 545 -29.66 9.86 -1.58
C PRO A 545 -28.21 9.86 -1.09
N LEU A 546 -27.65 8.68 -0.78
CA LEU A 546 -26.28 8.52 -0.24
C LEU A 546 -25.17 8.72 -1.30
N GLN A 547 -25.54 8.94 -2.57
CA GLN A 547 -24.61 9.24 -3.65
C GLN A 547 -24.86 10.67 -4.15
N ASP A 548 -26.07 10.95 -4.63
CA ASP A 548 -26.38 12.17 -5.37
C ASP A 548 -26.61 13.41 -4.47
N CYS A 549 -26.72 13.20 -3.15
CA CYS A 549 -26.78 14.27 -2.15
C CYS A 549 -25.58 14.29 -1.17
N ASN A 550 -24.64 13.34 -1.25
CA ASN A 550 -23.57 13.25 -0.24
C ASN A 550 -22.51 14.36 -0.37
N PHE A 551 -22.18 14.78 -1.61
CA PHE A 551 -21.14 15.78 -1.90
C PHE A 551 -19.85 15.58 -1.06
N ASP A 552 -19.30 14.35 -1.11
CA ASP A 552 -18.13 13.89 -0.34
C ASP A 552 -18.20 14.11 1.20
N GLY A 553 -19.42 14.24 1.74
CA GLY A 553 -19.69 14.48 3.16
C GLY A 553 -20.01 15.94 3.49
N ALA A 554 -20.19 16.82 2.50
CA ALA A 554 -20.65 18.20 2.68
C ALA A 554 -22.18 18.32 2.84
N ALA A 555 -22.94 17.28 2.48
CA ALA A 555 -24.40 17.32 2.51
C ALA A 555 -25.04 15.96 2.82
N MET A 556 -26.31 16.02 3.22
CA MET A 556 -27.12 14.87 3.59
C MET A 556 -28.57 15.03 3.09
N PHE A 557 -29.19 13.94 2.67
CA PHE A 557 -30.62 13.96 2.35
C PHE A 557 -31.40 13.76 3.64
N ALA A 558 -31.82 14.86 4.27
CA ALA A 558 -32.37 14.86 5.61
C ALA A 558 -33.91 14.87 5.62
N PRO A 559 -34.57 14.17 6.55
CA PRO A 559 -35.99 14.36 6.81
C PRO A 559 -36.24 15.79 7.32
N ALA A 560 -37.44 16.32 7.10
CA ALA A 560 -37.74 17.72 7.34
C ALA A 560 -37.71 18.12 8.82
N SER A 561 -37.81 17.17 9.75
CA SER A 561 -37.54 17.42 11.17
C SER A 561 -36.13 17.97 11.43
N THR A 562 -35.13 17.51 10.68
CA THR A 562 -33.71 17.85 10.89
C THR A 562 -33.43 19.31 10.58
N TYR A 563 -33.99 19.86 9.50
CA TYR A 563 -33.76 21.26 9.10
C TYR A 563 -34.88 22.22 9.54
N ARG A 564 -36.12 21.76 9.77
CA ARG A 564 -37.17 22.61 10.39
C ARG A 564 -36.85 22.96 11.85
N GLY A 565 -36.18 22.08 12.59
CA GLY A 565 -35.77 22.34 13.98
C GLY A 565 -34.79 23.51 14.15
N VAL A 566 -34.07 23.88 13.08
CA VAL A 566 -33.18 25.05 13.06
C VAL A 566 -33.97 26.38 13.04
N ALA A 567 -35.29 26.33 12.78
CA ALA A 567 -36.19 27.48 12.83
C ALA A 567 -36.91 27.68 14.19
N GLY A 568 -36.37 27.11 15.27
CA GLY A 568 -36.66 27.51 16.66
C GLY A 568 -37.78 26.77 17.39
N GLU A 569 -37.58 26.54 18.70
CA GLU A 569 -38.65 26.26 19.65
C GLU A 569 -39.41 27.55 20.05
N PRO A 570 -40.66 27.46 20.54
CA PRO A 570 -41.58 28.60 20.58
C PRO A 570 -41.31 29.58 21.73
N GLY A 571 -40.36 30.50 21.52
CA GLY A 571 -40.11 31.65 22.39
C GLY A 571 -39.46 32.82 21.67
N HIS A 572 -40.17 33.95 21.55
CA HIS A 572 -39.71 35.20 20.91
C HIS A 572 -39.25 35.12 19.44
N LEU A 573 -40.18 34.98 18.50
CA LEU A 573 -40.04 35.57 17.15
C LEU A 573 -41.39 35.82 16.43
N GLU A 574 -42.37 36.38 17.13
CA GLU A 574 -43.57 36.95 16.47
C GLU A 574 -43.25 38.29 15.78
N ARG A 575 -42.61 38.22 14.61
CA ARG A 575 -42.69 39.17 13.47
C ARG A 575 -41.90 38.64 12.26
N GLU A 576 -42.41 38.93 11.06
CA GLU A 576 -41.70 38.82 9.77
C GLU A 576 -41.31 37.41 9.26
N GLY A 577 -42.31 36.53 9.11
CA GLY A 577 -42.62 35.82 7.86
C GLY A 577 -41.64 34.78 7.25
N GLY A 578 -40.39 34.66 7.71
CA GLY A 578 -39.35 33.91 6.98
C GLY A 578 -39.60 32.42 6.75
N SER A 579 -40.19 31.72 7.72
CA SER A 579 -40.33 30.25 7.68
C SER A 579 -41.33 29.74 6.63
N GLN A 580 -42.35 30.55 6.27
CA GLN A 580 -43.28 30.19 5.20
C GLN A 580 -42.64 30.31 3.81
N GLY A 581 -41.66 31.19 3.61
CA GLY A 581 -41.03 31.40 2.30
C GLY A 581 -40.31 30.16 1.76
N PHE A 582 -39.52 29.48 2.59
CA PHE A 582 -38.81 28.27 2.20
C PHE A 582 -39.75 27.07 1.96
N LEU A 583 -40.76 26.90 2.82
CA LEU A 583 -41.76 25.84 2.67
C LEU A 583 -42.67 26.07 1.45
N ALA A 584 -43.06 27.32 1.18
CA ALA A 584 -43.80 27.69 -0.01
C ALA A 584 -42.97 27.48 -1.28
N ALA A 585 -41.68 27.83 -1.29
CA ALA A 585 -40.80 27.56 -2.43
C ALA A 585 -40.67 26.05 -2.75
N MET A 586 -40.52 25.22 -1.71
CA MET A 586 -40.43 23.76 -1.88
C MET A 586 -41.76 23.09 -2.25
N SER A 587 -42.91 23.63 -1.83
CA SER A 587 -44.23 23.21 -2.35
C SER A 587 -44.40 23.65 -3.80
N PHE A 588 -44.18 24.93 -4.09
CA PHE A 588 -44.35 25.53 -5.41
C PHE A 588 -43.49 24.82 -6.48
N LEU A 589 -42.24 24.46 -6.16
CA LEU A 589 -41.40 23.64 -7.04
C LEU A 589 -42.03 22.28 -7.35
N ARG A 590 -42.69 21.63 -6.39
CA ARG A 590 -43.34 20.33 -6.57
C ARG A 590 -44.67 20.44 -7.33
N ASP A 591 -45.47 21.46 -7.02
CA ASP A 591 -46.76 21.71 -7.66
C ASP A 591 -46.56 22.17 -9.12
N PHE A 592 -45.53 22.97 -9.40
CA PHE A 592 -45.19 23.45 -10.75
C PHE A 592 -44.86 22.32 -11.73
N PHE A 593 -44.11 21.29 -11.30
CA PHE A 593 -43.84 20.14 -12.17
C PHE A 593 -45.05 19.22 -12.35
N ARG A 594 -45.99 19.18 -11.40
CA ARG A 594 -47.23 18.40 -11.52
C ARG A 594 -48.23 18.97 -12.54
N VAL A 595 -48.03 20.22 -12.97
CA VAL A 595 -48.82 20.89 -14.02
C VAL A 595 -48.24 20.64 -15.42
N LEU A 596 -46.97 20.24 -15.54
CA LEU A 596 -46.29 20.06 -16.83
C LEU A 596 -46.51 18.68 -17.50
N GLU A 597 -47.32 17.80 -16.91
CA GLU A 597 -47.71 16.50 -17.49
C GLU A 597 -49.19 16.46 -17.94
N LEU A 598 -49.90 17.60 -17.99
CA LEU A 598 -51.36 17.66 -18.27
C LEU A 598 -51.80 18.82 -19.20
N SER A 599 -51.19 18.89 -20.39
CA SER A 599 -51.66 19.64 -21.58
C SER A 599 -50.81 19.19 -22.79
N ASP A 600 -51.30 18.94 -24.01
CA ASP A 600 -52.53 19.40 -24.69
C ASP A 600 -53.37 18.25 -25.34
N ASP A 601 -54.64 18.51 -25.67
CA ASP A 601 -55.60 17.60 -26.33
C ASP A 601 -56.08 18.12 -27.72
N GLU A 602 -56.19 17.22 -28.72
CA GLU A 602 -57.19 17.11 -29.83
C GLU A 602 -57.67 18.36 -30.68
N PRO A 603 -58.59 18.22 -31.68
CA PRO A 603 -58.53 17.40 -32.91
C PRO A 603 -58.88 18.17 -34.24
N ASP A 604 -59.00 17.42 -35.36
CA ASP A 604 -59.79 17.71 -36.59
C ASP A 604 -59.40 18.93 -37.48
N GLU A 605 -59.78 19.05 -38.78
CA GLU A 605 -60.53 18.19 -39.72
C GLU A 605 -60.08 18.49 -41.18
N HIS A 606 -60.07 17.51 -42.11
CA HIS A 606 -60.66 17.60 -43.49
C HIS A 606 -60.31 16.39 -44.41
N GLU A 607 -61.34 15.75 -44.97
CA GLU A 607 -61.28 14.72 -46.04
C GLU A 607 -61.45 15.38 -47.45
N PRO A 608 -61.34 14.70 -48.64
CA PRO A 608 -62.33 13.68 -49.03
C PRO A 608 -61.88 12.52 -49.99
N GLU A 609 -62.59 11.38 -49.85
CA GLU A 609 -63.01 10.42 -50.88
C GLU A 609 -61.97 9.53 -51.63
N ARG A 610 -62.02 8.20 -51.37
CA ARG A 610 -62.80 7.26 -52.23
C ARG A 610 -62.91 5.81 -51.73
N LYS A 611 -64.04 5.17 -52.08
CA LYS A 611 -64.46 3.80 -51.69
C LYS A 611 -64.09 2.72 -52.73
N LYS A 612 -63.71 1.50 -52.29
CA LYS A 612 -64.36 0.18 -52.65
C LYS A 612 -63.59 -1.10 -52.22
N ARG A 613 -64.35 -2.08 -51.69
CA ARG A 613 -64.28 -3.59 -51.75
C ARG A 613 -62.89 -4.31 -51.62
N ARG A 614 -62.66 -5.35 -50.79
CA ARG A 614 -63.41 -6.55 -50.28
C ARG A 614 -63.17 -7.84 -51.13
N THR A 615 -62.90 -8.98 -50.45
CA THR A 615 -62.59 -10.36 -50.95
C THR A 615 -61.20 -10.52 -51.62
N GLY A 616 -60.39 -11.56 -51.44
CA GLY A 616 -60.39 -12.80 -50.60
C GLY A 616 -58.94 -13.39 -50.53
N HIS A 617 -58.62 -14.60 -50.05
CA HIS A 617 -59.40 -15.70 -49.44
C HIS A 617 -58.48 -16.72 -48.69
N SER A 618 -59.07 -17.84 -48.22
CA SER A 618 -58.54 -19.15 -47.76
C SER A 618 -57.22 -19.68 -48.38
N ALA A 619 -56.34 -20.45 -47.71
CA ALA A 619 -56.32 -21.10 -46.37
C ALA A 619 -54.83 -21.41 -45.96
N GLU A 620 -54.39 -22.34 -45.08
CA GLU A 620 -55.03 -23.46 -44.36
C GLU A 620 -54.28 -23.93 -43.08
N THR A 621 -54.88 -24.91 -42.39
CA THR A 621 -54.50 -25.71 -41.20
C THR A 621 -53.27 -26.64 -41.35
N VAL A 622 -52.67 -27.24 -40.30
CA VAL A 622 -53.23 -28.18 -39.27
C VAL A 622 -52.57 -28.00 -37.88
N ALA A 623 -53.24 -28.44 -36.80
CA ALA A 623 -52.76 -28.40 -35.41
C ALA A 623 -53.18 -29.65 -34.57
N SER A 624 -52.66 -29.76 -33.34
CA SER A 624 -52.88 -30.84 -32.33
C SER A 624 -52.22 -32.20 -32.66
N SER A 625 -51.90 -33.11 -31.71
CA SER A 625 -52.60 -33.47 -30.46
C SER A 625 -51.69 -33.93 -29.29
N SER A 626 -52.32 -34.30 -28.16
CA SER A 626 -51.75 -34.80 -26.89
C SER A 626 -51.89 -36.33 -26.69
N ALA A 627 -51.06 -36.96 -25.84
CA ALA A 627 -51.48 -38.03 -24.88
C ALA A 627 -50.31 -38.66 -24.04
N ASP A 628 -50.49 -38.68 -22.71
CA ASP A 628 -50.36 -39.83 -21.75
C ASP A 628 -49.08 -40.70 -21.54
N VAL A 629 -49.20 -41.53 -20.47
CA VAL A 629 -48.50 -42.81 -20.16
C VAL A 629 -47.14 -42.72 -19.40
N PRO A 630 -46.94 -43.45 -18.25
CA PRO A 630 -47.86 -43.77 -17.15
C PRO A 630 -47.20 -43.64 -15.74
N VAL A 631 -47.91 -44.06 -14.68
CA VAL A 631 -47.32 -44.39 -13.36
C VAL A 631 -47.36 -45.90 -13.14
N HIS A 632 -46.32 -46.49 -12.54
CA HIS A 632 -46.35 -47.87 -12.06
C HIS A 632 -45.76 -48.01 -10.64
N LEU A 633 -46.46 -48.80 -9.81
CA LEU A 633 -46.11 -49.12 -8.43
C LEU A 633 -45.32 -50.42 -8.31
N ALA A 634 -44.44 -50.52 -7.30
CA ALA A 634 -43.93 -51.77 -6.76
C ALA A 634 -43.78 -51.65 -5.23
N ASN A 635 -44.12 -52.72 -4.50
CA ASN A 635 -44.15 -52.72 -3.03
C ASN A 635 -42.79 -53.07 -2.41
N GLY A 636 -42.60 -52.66 -1.16
CA GLY A 636 -41.37 -52.93 -0.40
C GLY A 636 -41.23 -54.36 0.15
N GLY A 637 -40.06 -54.63 0.71
CA GLY A 637 -39.73 -55.82 1.49
C GLY A 637 -38.62 -55.51 2.50
N ALA A 638 -38.51 -56.30 3.56
CA ALA A 638 -37.38 -56.25 4.49
C ALA A 638 -36.09 -56.76 3.80
N GLY A 639 -34.88 -56.43 4.24
CA GLY A 639 -34.50 -55.68 5.44
C GLY A 639 -33.54 -56.52 6.31
N ASP A 640 -32.26 -56.16 6.28
CA ASP A 640 -31.22 -56.64 7.20
C ASP A 640 -30.17 -55.53 7.39
N GLY A 641 -29.36 -55.62 8.44
CA GLY A 641 -28.45 -54.55 8.87
C GLY A 641 -27.03 -54.71 8.34
N THR A 642 -26.36 -53.58 8.06
CA THR A 642 -24.89 -53.53 8.06
C THR A 642 -24.44 -52.12 8.46
N GLN A 643 -23.30 -52.03 9.15
CA GLN A 643 -22.78 -50.75 9.64
C GLN A 643 -22.14 -49.97 8.48
N VAL A 644 -22.55 -48.71 8.29
CA VAL A 644 -21.83 -47.78 7.40
C VAL A 644 -20.63 -47.23 8.16
N THR A 645 -19.42 -47.53 7.67
CA THR A 645 -18.15 -47.02 8.21
C THR A 645 -17.91 -45.57 7.80
N GLN A 646 -16.94 -44.93 8.43
CA GLN A 646 -16.64 -43.49 8.33
C GLN A 646 -15.94 -43.09 7.00
N GLU A 647 -16.25 -43.77 5.89
CA GLU A 647 -15.48 -43.73 4.64
C GLU A 647 -16.22 -43.06 3.46
N ASP A 648 -17.56 -43.10 3.41
CA ASP A 648 -18.30 -42.62 2.23
C ASP A 648 -18.39 -41.08 2.10
N ASP A 649 -18.22 -40.30 3.19
CA ASP A 649 -18.15 -38.83 3.10
C ASP A 649 -16.91 -38.33 2.34
N VAL A 650 -15.77 -39.02 2.47
CA VAL A 650 -14.54 -38.74 1.69
C VAL A 650 -14.76 -38.99 0.19
N ARG A 651 -15.75 -39.82 -0.14
CA ARG A 651 -16.20 -40.19 -1.50
C ARG A 651 -17.16 -39.17 -2.13
N ALA A 652 -17.54 -38.13 -1.40
CA ALA A 652 -18.39 -37.03 -1.89
C ALA A 652 -17.57 -35.84 -2.41
N GLU A 653 -16.56 -35.37 -1.65
CA GLU A 653 -15.73 -34.24 -2.10
C GLU A 653 -14.84 -34.60 -3.29
N SER A 654 -14.32 -35.83 -3.33
CA SER A 654 -13.48 -36.35 -4.42
C SER A 654 -14.18 -36.36 -5.80
N ARG A 655 -15.52 -36.35 -5.88
CA ARG A 655 -16.26 -36.25 -7.15
C ARG A 655 -16.22 -34.86 -7.78
N ARG A 656 -15.98 -33.79 -7.00
CA ARG A 656 -15.86 -32.42 -7.55
C ARG A 656 -14.62 -32.22 -8.43
N PHE A 657 -13.65 -33.11 -8.35
CA PHE A 657 -12.49 -33.16 -9.25
C PHE A 657 -12.64 -34.17 -10.40
N ALA A 658 -13.73 -34.94 -10.46
CA ALA A 658 -13.94 -36.00 -11.44
C ALA A 658 -14.96 -35.62 -12.54
N ASP A 659 -16.10 -35.03 -12.18
CA ASP A 659 -17.21 -34.80 -13.12
C ASP A 659 -17.06 -33.50 -13.93
N SER A 660 -16.19 -33.54 -14.95
CA SER A 660 -16.27 -32.64 -16.10
C SER A 660 -16.02 -33.40 -17.41
N GLY A 661 -17.11 -33.83 -18.05
CA GLY A 661 -17.13 -34.76 -19.20
C GLY A 661 -16.59 -34.23 -20.54
N SER A 662 -15.58 -33.36 -20.53
CA SER A 662 -14.87 -32.90 -21.73
C SER A 662 -13.35 -32.90 -21.47
N ALA A 663 -12.76 -34.10 -21.49
CA ALA A 663 -11.37 -34.34 -21.12
C ALA A 663 -10.37 -33.80 -22.17
N CYS A 664 -10.04 -32.51 -22.08
CA CYS A 664 -8.82 -31.96 -22.68
C CYS A 664 -7.68 -32.06 -21.65
N GLU A 665 -6.71 -32.96 -21.87
CA GLU A 665 -5.52 -33.12 -21.01
C GLU A 665 -4.66 -31.82 -20.98
N ARG A 666 -4.93 -30.90 -20.05
CA ARG A 666 -4.06 -29.75 -19.79
C ARG A 666 -2.87 -30.15 -18.92
N PHE A 667 -1.97 -30.93 -19.52
CA PHE A 667 -0.78 -31.46 -18.89
C PHE A 667 0.26 -30.35 -18.64
N HIS A 668 0.53 -29.97 -17.38
CA HIS A 668 1.90 -29.58 -17.02
C HIS A 668 2.27 -29.92 -15.56
N PRO A 669 3.25 -30.83 -15.29
CA PRO A 669 3.29 -31.51 -13.98
C PRO A 669 3.90 -30.75 -12.80
N ALA A 670 4.59 -29.62 -13.02
CA ALA A 670 5.25 -28.88 -11.92
C ALA A 670 5.78 -27.47 -12.29
N LEU A 671 6.03 -27.16 -13.57
CA LEU A 671 6.45 -25.79 -13.96
C LEU A 671 5.23 -24.89 -14.07
N TYR A 672 5.27 -23.78 -13.35
CA TYR A 672 4.32 -22.69 -13.45
C TYR A 672 5.05 -21.38 -13.68
N PHE A 673 4.41 -20.48 -14.42
CA PHE A 673 4.84 -19.09 -14.50
C PHE A 673 4.11 -18.30 -13.41
N ASN A 674 4.76 -17.25 -12.93
CA ASN A 674 4.21 -16.45 -11.84
C ASN A 674 3.05 -15.58 -12.36
N LYS A 675 1.95 -15.54 -11.61
CA LYS A 675 0.87 -14.57 -11.80
C LYS A 675 1.44 -13.17 -11.61
N LEU A 676 0.98 -12.21 -12.42
CA LEU A 676 0.93 -10.83 -11.94
C LEU A 676 -0.02 -10.83 -10.74
N MET A 677 0.50 -10.69 -9.52
CA MET A 677 -0.34 -10.57 -8.32
C MET A 677 -1.34 -9.46 -8.59
N ASP A 678 -2.63 -9.80 -8.60
CA ASP A 678 -3.79 -9.00 -8.98
C ASP A 678 -3.55 -7.81 -9.94
N CYS A 679 -3.39 -8.13 -11.23
CA CYS A 679 -3.71 -7.18 -12.30
C CYS A 679 -5.24 -7.19 -12.55
N PRO A 680 -6.02 -6.16 -12.14
CA PRO A 680 -7.48 -6.18 -12.22
C PRO A 680 -8.04 -6.04 -13.65
N TYR A 681 -7.18 -5.84 -14.64
CA TYR A 681 -7.53 -5.48 -16.02
C TYR A 681 -7.71 -6.68 -16.98
N THR A 682 -7.31 -7.90 -16.60
CA THR A 682 -7.23 -9.03 -17.56
C THR A 682 -8.13 -10.22 -17.26
N CYS A 683 -8.48 -10.50 -15.99
CA CYS A 683 -9.42 -11.58 -15.66
C CYS A 683 -10.88 -11.14 -15.82
N SER A 684 -11.21 -9.96 -15.28
CA SER A 684 -12.54 -9.32 -15.34
C SER A 684 -13.10 -9.22 -16.76
N ALA A 685 -12.25 -8.87 -17.73
CA ALA A 685 -12.62 -8.74 -19.14
C ALA A 685 -12.93 -10.07 -19.85
N LEU A 686 -12.53 -11.22 -19.29
CA LEU A 686 -12.80 -12.55 -19.87
C LEU A 686 -14.04 -13.22 -19.26
N GLU A 687 -14.33 -12.96 -17.97
CA GLU A 687 -15.51 -13.51 -17.28
C GLU A 687 -16.84 -12.96 -17.83
N ALA A 688 -16.82 -11.74 -18.40
CA ALA A 688 -17.98 -11.12 -19.04
C ALA A 688 -18.41 -11.78 -20.37
N GLY A 689 -17.55 -12.59 -21.01
CA GLY A 689 -17.72 -12.99 -22.42
C GLY A 689 -18.12 -14.46 -22.67
N ASN A 690 -17.71 -15.41 -21.83
CA ASN A 690 -17.94 -16.84 -22.12
C ASN A 690 -18.14 -17.70 -20.86
N ARG A 691 -19.36 -18.21 -20.66
CA ARG A 691 -19.65 -19.20 -19.61
C ARG A 691 -19.17 -20.59 -20.05
N GLY A 692 -17.90 -20.91 -19.79
CA GLY A 692 -17.43 -22.30 -19.95
C GLY A 692 -15.99 -22.52 -20.39
N GLN A 693 -15.02 -21.78 -19.85
CA GLN A 693 -13.63 -22.29 -19.75
C GLN A 693 -12.79 -21.43 -18.78
N THR A 694 -12.57 -21.93 -17.57
CA THR A 694 -11.50 -21.43 -16.70
C THR A 694 -10.16 -21.71 -17.34
N LEU A 695 -9.35 -20.66 -17.52
CA LEU A 695 -8.01 -20.67 -18.11
C LEU A 695 -7.16 -19.75 -17.23
N CYS A 696 -6.44 -20.26 -16.23
CA CYS A 696 -5.59 -19.41 -15.36
C CYS A 696 -4.52 -20.25 -14.66
N ASP A 697 -3.53 -20.70 -15.43
CA ASP A 697 -2.51 -21.66 -15.01
C ASP A 697 -1.28 -20.97 -14.36
N ASP A 698 -1.49 -19.81 -13.74
CA ASP A 698 -0.46 -18.93 -13.13
C ASP A 698 -0.52 -18.99 -11.60
N LEU A 699 0.57 -19.42 -10.94
CA LEU A 699 0.65 -19.51 -9.49
C LEU A 699 1.15 -18.21 -8.82
N THR A 700 0.83 -18.08 -7.54
CA THR A 700 1.23 -16.95 -6.67
C THR A 700 2.12 -17.41 -5.50
N LEU A 701 2.58 -16.46 -4.69
CA LEU A 701 3.20 -16.78 -3.39
C LEU A 701 2.27 -17.61 -2.47
N LYS A 702 0.95 -17.38 -2.51
CA LYS A 702 0.00 -18.06 -1.62
C LYS A 702 -0.13 -19.55 -1.94
N ASP A 703 0.09 -19.93 -3.20
CA ASP A 703 0.09 -21.33 -3.63
C ASP A 703 1.28 -22.12 -3.06
N ILE A 704 2.39 -21.43 -2.76
CA ILE A 704 3.54 -22.02 -2.06
C ILE A 704 3.22 -22.22 -0.57
N PHE A 705 2.78 -21.13 0.10
CA PHE A 705 2.81 -21.02 1.58
C PHE A 705 1.45 -21.16 2.30
N GLU A 706 0.33 -20.85 1.64
CA GLU A 706 -1.02 -20.78 2.26
C GLU A 706 -1.97 -21.89 1.78
N ASN A 707 -1.60 -22.64 0.72
CA ASN A 707 -2.37 -23.76 0.16
C ASN A 707 -1.70 -25.12 0.50
N PRO A 708 -1.83 -25.64 1.74
CA PRO A 708 -1.18 -26.89 2.16
C PRO A 708 -1.78 -28.14 1.48
N PRO A 709 -1.01 -29.24 1.35
CA PRO A 709 -1.53 -30.53 0.88
C PRO A 709 -2.52 -31.17 1.86
N LEU A 710 -3.42 -32.05 1.40
CA LEU A 710 -4.50 -32.60 2.24
C LEU A 710 -3.96 -33.31 3.50
N GLY A 711 -4.72 -33.15 4.59
CA GLY A 711 -4.33 -33.64 5.92
C GLY A 711 -3.35 -32.74 6.68
N ASN A 712 -3.00 -31.56 6.16
CA ASN A 712 -2.13 -30.59 6.84
C ASN A 712 -2.80 -29.21 6.95
N GLU A 713 -2.65 -28.56 8.10
CA GLU A 713 -3.10 -27.17 8.33
C GLU A 713 -1.96 -26.14 8.24
N LEU A 714 -0.72 -26.59 8.47
CA LEU A 714 0.48 -25.77 8.53
C LEU A 714 1.74 -26.63 8.38
N ALA A 715 2.83 -26.05 7.86
CA ALA A 715 4.15 -26.69 7.86
C ALA A 715 4.74 -26.76 9.28
N THR A 716 5.51 -27.80 9.57
CA THR A 716 6.27 -27.95 10.83
C THR A 716 7.58 -27.18 10.78
N HIS A 717 8.24 -27.16 9.61
CA HIS A 717 9.47 -26.41 9.35
C HIS A 717 9.45 -25.86 7.92
N VAL A 718 9.63 -24.54 7.77
CA VAL A 718 9.89 -23.89 6.47
C VAL A 718 11.36 -23.49 6.37
N VAL A 719 12.00 -23.85 5.25
CA VAL A 719 13.35 -23.42 4.89
C VAL A 719 13.25 -22.50 3.68
N LEU A 720 13.65 -21.23 3.86
CA LEU A 720 13.62 -20.19 2.85
C LEU A 720 15.05 -19.86 2.42
N VAL A 721 15.34 -19.98 1.12
CA VAL A 721 16.68 -19.77 0.55
C VAL A 721 16.56 -18.66 -0.49
N ASN A 722 17.25 -17.53 -0.33
CA ASN A 722 17.20 -16.43 -1.30
C ASN A 722 18.44 -15.50 -1.29
N PHE A 723 18.48 -14.59 -2.26
CA PHE A 723 19.44 -13.50 -2.41
C PHE A 723 18.93 -12.15 -1.88
N MET A 724 17.64 -11.84 -2.08
CA MET A 724 16.97 -10.66 -1.49
C MET A 724 15.65 -11.08 -0.84
N ILE A 725 15.39 -10.56 0.37
CA ILE A 725 14.20 -10.85 1.18
C ILE A 725 13.76 -9.57 1.88
N ASP A 726 12.48 -9.21 1.74
CA ASP A 726 11.77 -8.27 2.60
C ASP A 726 10.87 -9.11 3.51
N LEU A 727 11.36 -9.48 4.70
CA LEU A 727 10.69 -10.44 5.59
C LEU A 727 9.33 -9.93 6.09
N PRO A 728 9.17 -8.65 6.49
CA PRO A 728 7.86 -8.06 6.79
C PRO A 728 6.87 -8.15 5.62
N TRP A 729 7.30 -7.82 4.40
CA TRP A 729 6.43 -7.92 3.22
C TRP A 729 6.07 -9.37 2.89
N LEU A 730 7.03 -10.30 2.93
CA LEU A 730 6.78 -11.72 2.64
C LEU A 730 5.76 -12.31 3.64
N CYS A 731 5.91 -12.04 4.93
CA CYS A 731 4.96 -12.46 5.95
C CYS A 731 3.60 -11.73 5.86
N GLN A 732 3.53 -10.54 5.26
CA GLN A 732 2.26 -9.88 4.94
C GLN A 732 1.52 -10.58 3.79
N GLN A 733 2.24 -11.05 2.76
CA GLN A 733 1.64 -11.81 1.66
C GLN A 733 1.28 -13.24 2.07
N CYS A 734 2.08 -13.83 2.97
CA CYS A 734 2.00 -15.21 3.43
C CYS A 734 1.97 -15.29 4.98
N PRO A 735 0.82 -15.03 5.64
CA PRO A 735 0.71 -15.01 7.09
C PRO A 735 1.03 -16.33 7.80
N SER A 736 1.02 -17.47 7.09
CA SER A 736 1.43 -18.76 7.67
C SER A 736 2.92 -18.81 8.06
N LEU A 737 3.76 -17.96 7.48
CA LEU A 737 5.15 -17.76 7.91
C LEU A 737 5.28 -17.11 9.30
N LEU A 738 4.24 -16.46 9.81
CA LEU A 738 4.19 -15.97 11.20
C LEU A 738 3.79 -17.05 12.20
N ARG A 739 3.22 -18.17 11.72
CA ARG A 739 2.66 -19.25 12.55
C ARG A 739 3.52 -20.52 12.59
N VAL A 740 4.40 -20.70 11.59
CA VAL A 740 5.24 -21.90 11.44
C VAL A 740 6.09 -22.12 12.71
N PRO A 741 6.12 -23.34 13.31
CA PRO A 741 6.88 -23.60 14.53
C PRO A 741 8.39 -23.39 14.37
N ARG A 742 8.91 -23.57 13.16
CA ARG A 742 10.31 -23.34 12.80
C ARG A 742 10.42 -22.71 11.42
N LEU A 743 11.02 -21.52 11.35
CA LEU A 743 11.42 -20.88 10.10
C LEU A 743 12.95 -20.84 10.04
N SER A 744 13.55 -21.24 8.92
CA SER A 744 15.00 -21.12 8.69
C SER A 744 15.24 -20.32 7.42
N VAL A 745 16.04 -19.26 7.51
CA VAL A 745 16.30 -18.33 6.40
C VAL A 745 17.78 -18.36 6.06
N LEU A 746 18.10 -18.85 4.86
CA LEU A 746 19.45 -18.98 4.33
C LEU A 746 19.68 -17.81 3.36
N TYR A 747 20.47 -16.83 3.80
CA TYR A 747 20.46 -15.49 3.24
C TYR A 747 21.80 -14.75 3.37
N GLY A 748 22.11 -13.95 2.34
CA GLY A 748 23.17 -12.95 2.34
C GLY A 748 24.60 -13.48 2.31
N ASP A 749 25.51 -12.58 1.95
CA ASP A 749 26.97 -12.73 1.98
C ASP A 749 27.60 -12.26 3.32
N GLY A 750 26.78 -11.73 4.23
CA GLY A 750 27.15 -11.27 5.56
C GLY A 750 26.76 -9.80 5.80
N GLY A 751 27.56 -9.10 6.60
CA GLY A 751 27.56 -7.63 6.67
C GLY A 751 26.24 -6.97 7.09
N GLU A 752 25.85 -5.91 6.38
CA GLU A 752 24.68 -5.09 6.70
C GLU A 752 23.36 -5.76 6.31
N ALA A 753 23.32 -6.46 5.17
CA ALA A 753 22.11 -7.10 4.68
C ALA A 753 21.58 -8.15 5.67
N CYS A 754 22.47 -9.01 6.20
CA CYS A 754 22.09 -9.98 7.23
C CYS A 754 21.63 -9.29 8.53
N ARG A 755 22.26 -8.17 8.92
CA ARG A 755 21.84 -7.38 10.10
C ARG A 755 20.47 -6.70 9.90
N GLN A 756 20.13 -6.30 8.67
CA GLN A 756 18.80 -5.77 8.35
C GLN A 756 17.71 -6.84 8.48
N VAL A 757 17.91 -8.05 7.93
CA VAL A 757 16.94 -9.15 8.05
C VAL A 757 16.85 -9.67 9.50
N GLU A 758 17.96 -9.69 10.24
CA GLU A 758 17.99 -9.99 11.68
C GLU A 758 17.21 -8.95 12.51
N LYS A 759 17.36 -7.66 12.20
CA LYS A 759 16.58 -6.58 12.81
C LYS A 759 15.08 -6.72 12.49
N GLN A 760 14.73 -7.04 11.24
CA GLN A 760 13.35 -7.31 10.83
C GLN A 760 12.77 -8.49 11.63
N ARG A 761 13.45 -9.66 11.61
CA ARG A 761 13.09 -10.86 12.38
C ARG A 761 12.81 -10.53 13.85
N THR A 762 13.76 -9.85 14.50
CA THR A 762 13.67 -9.49 15.91
C THR A 762 12.49 -8.54 16.17
N SER A 763 12.27 -7.53 15.32
CA SER A 763 11.12 -6.62 15.43
C SER A 763 9.75 -7.29 15.23
N MET A 764 9.71 -8.44 14.57
CA MET A 764 8.51 -9.25 14.33
C MET A 764 8.33 -10.36 15.39
N GLY A 765 9.24 -10.48 16.37
CA GLY A 765 9.21 -11.53 17.39
C GLY A 765 9.47 -12.96 16.87
N LEU A 766 9.97 -13.11 15.64
CA LEU A 766 10.04 -14.41 14.97
C LEU A 766 11.21 -15.26 15.48
N LEU A 767 10.93 -16.51 15.88
CA LEU A 767 11.92 -17.53 16.26
C LEU A 767 12.68 -18.13 15.05
N THR A 768 12.90 -17.32 14.01
CA THR A 768 13.61 -17.74 12.79
C THR A 768 15.09 -17.98 13.05
N SER A 769 15.66 -19.05 12.50
CA SER A 769 17.12 -19.24 12.44
C SER A 769 17.67 -18.60 11.15
N LEU A 770 18.46 -17.54 11.26
CA LEU A 770 19.18 -16.95 10.13
C LEU A 770 20.55 -17.63 9.94
N HIS A 771 20.90 -17.94 8.69
CA HIS A 771 22.17 -18.56 8.31
C HIS A 771 22.73 -17.89 7.04
N SER A 772 24.03 -17.59 7.01
CA SER A 772 24.70 -16.99 5.85
C SER A 772 25.66 -18.01 5.21
N PRO A 773 25.39 -18.48 3.98
CA PRO A 773 26.22 -19.47 3.30
C PRO A 773 27.61 -18.95 2.94
N ALA A 774 28.64 -19.81 3.06
CA ALA A 774 30.03 -19.40 2.89
C ALA A 774 30.38 -19.09 1.41
N LEU A 775 30.88 -17.88 1.14
CA LEU A 775 31.34 -17.45 -0.19
C LEU A 775 32.88 -17.32 -0.22
N PRO A 776 33.65 -18.42 -0.27
CA PRO A 776 35.12 -18.41 -0.17
C PRO A 776 35.85 -17.83 -1.41
N LEU A 777 35.12 -17.40 -2.45
CA LEU A 777 35.68 -16.92 -3.70
C LEU A 777 35.15 -15.52 -4.04
N GLN A 778 36.06 -14.60 -4.36
CA GLN A 778 35.72 -13.23 -4.78
C GLN A 778 34.74 -13.23 -5.97
N TRP A 779 33.81 -12.27 -5.96
CA TRP A 779 32.72 -12.14 -6.94
C TRP A 779 31.80 -13.38 -7.04
N GLY A 780 31.71 -14.14 -5.94
CA GLY A 780 30.65 -15.11 -5.66
C GLY A 780 29.40 -14.45 -5.10
N THR A 781 28.28 -15.18 -5.10
CA THR A 781 26.99 -14.73 -4.55
C THR A 781 26.16 -15.94 -4.13
N HIS A 782 25.37 -15.83 -3.06
CA HIS A 782 24.31 -16.80 -2.79
C HIS A 782 23.05 -16.37 -3.56
N HIS A 783 22.84 -16.95 -4.75
CA HIS A 783 21.83 -16.48 -5.71
C HIS A 783 20.64 -17.46 -5.90
N SER A 784 20.79 -18.72 -5.47
CA SER A 784 19.74 -19.72 -5.32
C SER A 784 18.45 -19.18 -4.70
N LYS A 785 17.30 -19.65 -5.22
CA LYS A 785 15.96 -19.34 -4.68
C LYS A 785 15.16 -20.62 -4.50
N ILE A 786 15.00 -21.06 -3.25
CA ILE A 786 14.41 -22.36 -2.88
C ILE A 786 13.44 -22.13 -1.72
N VAL A 787 12.36 -22.91 -1.67
CA VAL A 787 11.56 -23.10 -0.47
C VAL A 787 11.39 -24.60 -0.22
N LEU A 788 11.68 -25.04 1.00
CA LEU A 788 11.22 -26.34 1.51
C LEU A 788 10.12 -26.07 2.54
N LEU A 789 8.99 -26.76 2.44
CA LEU A 789 7.97 -26.76 3.48
C LEU A 789 7.77 -28.21 3.92
N LEU A 790 8.29 -28.56 5.09
CA LEU A 790 8.10 -29.86 5.71
C LEU A 790 6.75 -29.82 6.41
N TYR A 791 5.84 -30.70 5.99
CA TYR A 791 4.53 -30.90 6.61
C TYR A 791 4.54 -32.18 7.46
N LYS A 792 3.38 -32.59 8.00
CA LYS A 792 3.29 -33.80 8.83
C LYS A 792 3.40 -35.08 7.99
N ASN A 793 2.88 -35.09 6.76
CA ASN A 793 2.79 -36.29 5.90
C ASN A 793 3.52 -36.16 4.55
N CYS A 794 4.21 -35.03 4.30
CA CYS A 794 4.89 -34.75 3.03
C CYS A 794 5.91 -33.60 3.15
N LEU A 795 6.74 -33.46 2.11
CA LEU A 795 7.66 -32.35 1.87
C LEU A 795 7.25 -31.65 0.57
N ARG A 796 7.00 -30.35 0.64
CA ARG A 796 6.89 -29.49 -0.55
C ARG A 796 8.27 -28.95 -0.90
N VAL A 797 8.70 -29.15 -2.15
CA VAL A 797 9.91 -28.54 -2.71
C VAL A 797 9.51 -27.51 -3.77
N CYS A 798 9.96 -26.27 -3.59
CA CYS A 798 9.81 -25.19 -4.58
C CYS A 798 11.19 -24.65 -5.01
N ILE A 799 11.45 -24.57 -6.31
CA ILE A 799 12.67 -23.97 -6.90
C ILE A 799 12.23 -22.91 -7.93
N ARG A 800 12.74 -21.68 -7.83
CA ARG A 800 12.09 -20.50 -8.45
C ARG A 800 13.08 -19.42 -8.92
N THR A 801 12.59 -18.39 -9.61
CA THR A 801 13.47 -17.36 -10.21
C THR A 801 13.44 -15.98 -9.53
N PHE A 802 12.41 -15.68 -8.75
CA PHE A 802 12.21 -14.38 -8.08
C PHE A 802 12.86 -14.29 -6.70
N ASN A 803 13.30 -13.09 -6.33
CA ASN A 803 13.62 -12.75 -4.94
C ASN A 803 12.35 -12.54 -4.10
N ASP A 804 12.44 -12.62 -2.77
CA ASP A 804 11.31 -12.40 -1.84
C ASP A 804 11.07 -10.91 -1.55
N ILE A 805 10.88 -10.14 -2.62
CA ILE A 805 10.60 -8.70 -2.60
C ILE A 805 9.49 -8.40 -3.63
N PHE A 806 8.68 -7.37 -3.35
CA PHE A 806 7.56 -7.01 -4.23
C PHE A 806 7.92 -6.87 -5.72
N ALA A 807 8.97 -6.10 -6.02
CA ALA A 807 9.30 -5.74 -7.40
C ALA A 807 9.59 -6.97 -8.27
N ASP A 808 10.16 -8.02 -7.68
CA ASP A 808 10.48 -9.26 -8.38
C ASP A 808 9.29 -10.21 -8.51
N VAL A 809 8.23 -10.04 -7.71
CA VAL A 809 7.05 -10.92 -7.66
C VAL A 809 5.84 -10.33 -8.38
N TYR A 810 5.74 -9.01 -8.51
CA TYR A 810 4.50 -8.40 -9.00
C TYR A 810 4.46 -8.21 -10.54
N ASP A 811 5.44 -7.53 -11.13
CA ASP A 811 5.39 -7.08 -12.55
C ASP A 811 6.42 -7.73 -13.49
N LYS A 812 7.23 -8.69 -13.00
CA LYS A 812 8.31 -9.33 -13.77
C LYS A 812 7.97 -10.76 -14.19
N SER A 813 8.33 -11.12 -15.41
CA SER A 813 8.22 -12.50 -15.91
C SER A 813 9.16 -13.42 -15.14
N ASN A 814 8.56 -14.35 -14.39
CA ASN A 814 9.21 -15.30 -13.49
C ASN A 814 8.60 -16.70 -13.61
N ALA A 815 9.31 -17.70 -13.09
CA ALA A 815 8.86 -19.09 -13.06
C ALA A 815 9.17 -19.79 -11.73
N MET A 816 8.43 -20.86 -11.44
CA MET A 816 8.65 -21.76 -10.31
C MET A 816 8.37 -23.22 -10.69
N PHE A 817 9.19 -24.12 -10.17
CA PHE A 817 8.88 -25.54 -9.97
C PHE A 817 8.27 -25.70 -8.58
N ILE A 818 7.21 -26.49 -8.46
CA ILE A 818 6.63 -26.91 -7.18
C ILE A 818 6.17 -28.38 -7.28
N GLN A 819 6.56 -29.20 -6.32
CA GLN A 819 6.13 -30.60 -6.20
C GLN A 819 6.02 -30.99 -4.72
N ASP A 820 5.00 -31.78 -4.41
CA ASP A 820 4.77 -32.39 -3.10
C ASP A 820 5.23 -33.87 -3.10
N PHE A 821 6.09 -34.23 -2.15
CA PHE A 821 6.70 -35.55 -1.98
C PHE A 821 6.21 -36.21 -0.69
N PRO A 822 5.61 -37.41 -0.73
CA PRO A 822 4.99 -38.01 0.46
C PRO A 822 6.01 -38.56 1.46
N GLU A 823 5.64 -38.63 2.73
CA GLU A 823 6.38 -39.37 3.76
C GLU A 823 6.39 -40.89 3.45
N ILE A 824 7.52 -41.55 3.72
CA ILE A 824 7.71 -42.99 3.48
C ILE A 824 6.94 -43.80 4.54
N GLN A 825 5.79 -44.35 4.16
CA GLN A 825 4.97 -45.18 5.05
C GLN A 825 5.52 -46.61 5.17
N ASP A 826 5.86 -47.24 4.04
CA ASP A 826 6.51 -48.56 3.99
C ASP A 826 7.92 -48.45 3.43
N ARG A 827 8.89 -49.17 4.03
CA ARG A 827 10.30 -49.20 3.60
C ARG A 827 10.55 -50.10 2.37
N VAL A 828 9.61 -50.13 1.43
CA VAL A 828 9.83 -50.74 0.10
C VAL A 828 10.61 -49.71 -0.72
N GLY A 829 11.94 -49.85 -0.76
CA GLY A 829 12.79 -48.91 -1.49
C GLY A 829 12.50 -48.93 -2.98
N SER A 830 12.04 -47.80 -3.53
CA SER A 830 11.87 -47.65 -4.97
C SER A 830 13.24 -47.57 -5.66
N ASP A 831 13.39 -48.24 -6.80
CA ASP A 831 14.65 -48.23 -7.57
C ASP A 831 14.72 -47.07 -8.58
N ASP A 832 13.99 -45.98 -8.33
CA ASP A 832 13.95 -44.82 -9.23
C ASP A 832 15.24 -44.00 -9.14
N GLU A 833 16.20 -44.27 -10.05
CA GLU A 833 17.48 -43.55 -10.12
C GLU A 833 17.29 -42.02 -10.26
N PHE A 834 16.21 -41.59 -10.93
CA PHE A 834 15.94 -40.18 -11.19
C PHE A 834 15.57 -39.41 -9.91
N GLY A 835 14.63 -39.93 -9.11
CA GLY A 835 14.30 -39.41 -7.78
C GLY A 835 15.46 -39.51 -6.79
N ARG A 836 16.29 -40.55 -6.92
CA ARG A 836 17.52 -40.72 -6.14
C ARG A 836 18.56 -39.64 -6.47
N ASP A 837 18.77 -39.31 -7.74
CA ASP A 837 19.69 -38.24 -8.17
C ASP A 837 19.16 -36.84 -7.73
N PHE A 838 17.84 -36.63 -7.71
CA PHE A 838 17.18 -35.43 -7.15
C PHE A 838 17.44 -35.27 -5.64
N LEU A 839 17.14 -36.30 -4.84
CA LEU A 839 17.39 -36.31 -3.39
C LEU A 839 18.87 -36.06 -3.09
N LEU A 840 19.77 -36.82 -3.71
CA LEU A 840 21.21 -36.69 -3.49
C LEU A 840 21.74 -35.29 -3.89
N GLU A 841 21.15 -34.63 -4.89
CA GLU A 841 21.53 -33.27 -5.27
C GLU A 841 21.08 -32.22 -4.24
N LEU A 842 19.86 -32.32 -3.71
CA LEU A 842 19.41 -31.48 -2.57
C LEU A 842 20.31 -31.70 -1.35
N GLU A 843 20.61 -32.96 -1.01
CA GLU A 843 21.53 -33.29 0.08
C GLU A 843 22.90 -32.64 -0.13
N LYS A 844 23.52 -32.82 -1.30
CA LYS A 844 24.82 -32.24 -1.65
C LYS A 844 24.80 -30.72 -1.52
N TYR A 845 23.76 -30.06 -2.03
CA TYR A 845 23.61 -28.62 -1.94
C TYR A 845 23.52 -28.15 -0.48
N PHE A 846 22.64 -28.72 0.34
CA PHE A 846 22.47 -28.29 1.73
C PHE A 846 23.67 -28.67 2.62
N LYS A 847 24.34 -29.82 2.36
CA LYS A 847 25.63 -30.17 3.00
C LYS A 847 26.72 -29.13 2.73
N ALA A 848 26.72 -28.48 1.57
CA ALA A 848 27.67 -27.44 1.20
C ALA A 848 27.20 -26.00 1.51
N CYS A 849 25.90 -25.79 1.73
CA CYS A 849 25.31 -24.48 2.02
C CYS A 849 25.19 -24.21 3.53
N GLY A 850 24.95 -25.25 4.33
CA GLY A 850 24.59 -25.14 5.75
C GLY A 850 23.15 -24.66 5.98
N GLY A 851 22.79 -24.33 7.22
CA GLY A 851 21.50 -23.74 7.60
C GLY A 851 20.29 -24.68 7.64
N PHE A 852 20.39 -25.88 7.06
CA PHE A 852 19.39 -26.96 7.10
C PHE A 852 20.10 -28.30 7.31
N ASP A 853 19.44 -29.25 7.97
CA ASP A 853 19.92 -30.63 8.08
C ASP A 853 19.29 -31.49 6.97
N PRO A 854 20.06 -31.88 5.94
CA PRO A 854 19.53 -32.67 4.84
C PRO A 854 19.22 -34.12 5.22
N ALA A 855 19.60 -34.61 6.40
CA ALA A 855 19.15 -35.93 6.86
C ALA A 855 17.61 -36.02 6.98
N ALA A 856 16.94 -34.88 7.22
CA ALA A 856 15.48 -34.79 7.22
C ALA A 856 14.83 -35.11 5.86
N LEU A 857 15.58 -35.04 4.75
CA LEU A 857 15.06 -35.39 3.43
C LEU A 857 14.81 -36.89 3.29
N HIS A 858 15.53 -37.75 4.02
CA HIS A 858 15.38 -39.22 3.95
C HIS A 858 14.03 -39.74 4.49
N ALA A 859 13.16 -38.88 5.04
CA ALA A 859 11.82 -39.24 5.46
C ALA A 859 10.80 -39.30 4.30
N TYR A 860 11.14 -38.80 3.12
CA TYR A 860 10.21 -38.59 2.01
C TYR A 860 10.59 -39.41 0.76
N ASP A 861 9.59 -39.91 0.04
CA ASP A 861 9.79 -40.62 -1.23
C ASP A 861 9.89 -39.64 -2.41
N PHE A 862 10.98 -39.76 -3.16
CA PHE A 862 11.25 -38.96 -4.36
C PHE A 862 11.01 -39.71 -5.67
N SER A 863 10.46 -40.94 -5.63
CA SER A 863 10.20 -41.80 -6.80
C SER A 863 9.44 -41.13 -7.94
N THR A 864 8.62 -40.12 -7.63
CA THR A 864 7.80 -39.39 -8.62
C THR A 864 8.38 -38.02 -9.01
N ALA A 865 9.64 -37.72 -8.68
CA ALA A 865 10.29 -36.45 -9.01
C ALA A 865 10.22 -36.13 -10.52
N ALA A 866 9.60 -35.00 -10.88
CA ALA A 866 9.35 -34.62 -12.27
C ALA A 866 10.60 -34.11 -13.02
N VAL A 867 11.57 -33.56 -12.29
CA VAL A 867 12.73 -32.84 -12.84
C VAL A 867 14.03 -33.35 -12.23
N ALA A 868 15.13 -33.21 -12.96
CA ALA A 868 16.46 -33.35 -12.36
C ALA A 868 16.96 -31.98 -11.88
N ILE A 869 17.86 -31.95 -10.89
CA ILE A 869 18.40 -30.69 -10.36
C ILE A 869 19.76 -30.36 -10.98
N VAL A 870 19.93 -29.10 -11.36
CA VAL A 870 21.22 -28.50 -11.72
C VAL A 870 21.54 -27.46 -10.65
N SER A 871 22.51 -27.76 -9.79
CA SER A 871 22.95 -26.85 -8.73
C SER A 871 24.39 -26.36 -8.95
N SER A 872 24.74 -25.24 -8.32
CA SER A 872 26.11 -24.73 -8.23
C SER A 872 26.48 -24.46 -6.78
N VAL A 873 27.74 -24.73 -6.44
CA VAL A 873 28.34 -24.48 -5.13
C VAL A 873 29.72 -23.83 -5.34
N PRO A 874 30.06 -22.74 -4.62
CA PRO A 874 31.38 -22.10 -4.73
C PRO A 874 32.53 -23.07 -4.44
N GLY A 875 33.54 -23.12 -5.30
CA GLY A 875 34.71 -23.96 -5.08
C GLY A 875 35.55 -24.22 -6.33
N TYR A 876 36.66 -24.96 -6.11
CA TYR A 876 37.52 -25.52 -7.14
C TYR A 876 37.32 -27.04 -7.15
N HIS A 877 36.41 -27.52 -7.99
CA HIS A 877 35.97 -28.91 -7.99
C HIS A 877 36.79 -29.75 -8.97
N THR A 878 37.31 -30.88 -8.51
CA THR A 878 38.25 -31.75 -9.23
C THR A 878 37.82 -33.22 -9.15
N SER A 879 38.46 -34.08 -9.95
CA SER A 879 38.31 -35.54 -9.88
C SER A 879 36.83 -35.97 -9.91
N GLY A 880 36.36 -36.81 -8.97
CA GLY A 880 34.96 -37.28 -8.92
C GLY A 880 33.89 -36.19 -8.72
N GLN A 881 34.27 -34.96 -8.35
CA GLN A 881 33.34 -33.84 -8.20
C GLN A 881 33.29 -32.91 -9.44
N LEU A 882 34.09 -33.19 -10.48
CA LEU A 882 34.16 -32.36 -11.70
C LEU A 882 32.80 -32.19 -12.40
N HIS A 883 31.93 -33.20 -12.32
CA HIS A 883 30.57 -33.20 -12.89
C HIS A 883 29.45 -33.00 -11.85
N ALA A 884 29.79 -32.64 -10.60
CA ALA A 884 28.79 -32.46 -9.55
C ALA A 884 27.99 -31.15 -9.70
N TRP A 885 28.59 -30.10 -10.27
CA TRP A 885 28.05 -28.74 -10.24
C TRP A 885 28.00 -28.04 -11.61
N GLY A 886 27.18 -27.00 -11.71
CA GLY A 886 27.17 -26.04 -12.81
C GLY A 886 26.97 -26.67 -14.20
N HIS A 887 27.71 -26.18 -15.19
CA HIS A 887 27.51 -26.63 -16.57
C HIS A 887 27.98 -28.07 -16.80
N LEU A 888 28.88 -28.61 -15.98
CA LEU A 888 29.30 -30.02 -16.09
C LEU A 888 28.28 -30.99 -15.45
N ARG A 889 27.50 -30.53 -14.47
CA ARG A 889 26.28 -31.22 -13.99
C ARG A 889 25.18 -31.22 -15.04
N LEU A 890 24.93 -30.07 -15.68
CA LEU A 890 24.04 -29.97 -16.85
C LEU A 890 24.49 -30.91 -17.97
N ARG A 891 25.79 -30.96 -18.30
CA ARG A 891 26.35 -31.87 -19.31
C ARG A 891 26.09 -33.34 -18.97
N LYS A 892 26.27 -33.74 -17.70
CA LYS A 892 25.98 -35.09 -17.21
C LYS A 892 24.51 -35.45 -17.45
N LEU A 893 23.58 -34.60 -17.00
CA LEU A 893 22.13 -34.83 -17.13
C LEU A 893 21.65 -34.86 -18.58
N LEU A 894 22.17 -33.97 -19.43
CA LEU A 894 21.89 -34.00 -20.88
C LEU A 894 22.39 -35.30 -21.52
N GLY A 895 23.58 -35.77 -21.15
CA GLY A 895 24.13 -37.05 -21.61
C GLY A 895 23.38 -38.29 -21.12
N GLN A 896 22.66 -38.19 -19.99
CA GLN A 896 21.84 -39.28 -19.43
C GLN A 896 20.41 -39.30 -19.99
N HIS A 897 19.76 -38.14 -20.15
CA HIS A 897 18.30 -38.07 -20.35
C HIS A 897 17.83 -37.35 -21.62
N SER A 898 18.66 -36.52 -22.26
CA SER A 898 18.28 -35.83 -23.51
C SER A 898 18.41 -36.77 -24.72
N GLN A 899 17.31 -37.30 -25.24
CA GLN A 899 17.35 -38.03 -26.50
C GLN A 899 17.78 -37.12 -27.67
N GLY A 900 18.58 -37.66 -28.59
CA GLY A 900 19.09 -36.90 -29.73
C GLY A 900 18.02 -36.56 -30.78
N SER A 901 17.99 -35.32 -31.26
CA SER A 901 17.11 -34.80 -32.32
C SER A 901 17.23 -35.54 -33.67
N GLN A 902 18.27 -36.36 -33.84
CA GLN A 902 18.63 -37.03 -35.09
C GLN A 902 17.65 -38.10 -35.58
N ARG A 903 16.69 -38.57 -34.75
CA ARG A 903 15.61 -39.46 -35.24
C ARG A 903 14.66 -38.78 -36.25
N LEU A 904 14.72 -37.46 -36.40
CA LEU A 904 13.73 -36.68 -37.16
C LEU A 904 14.33 -35.92 -38.36
N GLY A 905 15.67 -35.79 -38.46
CA GLY A 905 16.35 -35.12 -39.58
C GLY A 905 16.20 -33.60 -39.62
N LEU A 906 15.85 -32.96 -38.50
CA LEU A 906 15.42 -31.56 -38.42
C LEU A 906 16.55 -30.58 -38.14
N ASP A 907 16.34 -29.32 -38.52
CA ASP A 907 17.12 -28.19 -38.01
C ASP A 907 16.82 -27.93 -36.52
N ASP A 908 17.86 -27.66 -35.75
CA ASP A 908 17.78 -27.46 -34.31
C ASP A 908 18.64 -26.28 -33.79
N GLY A 909 18.20 -25.73 -32.67
CA GLY A 909 18.76 -24.51 -32.09
C GLY A 909 18.61 -24.46 -30.58
N ILE A 910 19.36 -23.57 -29.95
CA ILE A 910 19.42 -23.44 -28.49
C ILE A 910 19.21 -21.98 -28.11
N ILE A 911 18.29 -21.76 -27.17
CA ILE A 911 17.94 -20.45 -26.62
C ILE A 911 18.55 -20.35 -25.23
N CYS A 912 19.37 -19.32 -25.01
CA CYS A 912 19.88 -18.95 -23.69
C CYS A 912 19.27 -17.61 -23.30
N GLN A 913 18.36 -17.61 -22.33
CA GLN A 913 17.76 -16.39 -21.78
C GLN A 913 18.19 -16.22 -20.32
N ALA A 914 18.64 -15.02 -19.97
CA ALA A 914 18.94 -14.62 -18.60
C ALA A 914 18.63 -13.13 -18.38
N SER A 915 18.50 -12.70 -17.12
CA SER A 915 18.39 -11.27 -16.78
C SER A 915 19.77 -10.60 -16.63
N SER A 916 20.85 -11.38 -16.55
CA SER A 916 22.22 -10.89 -16.48
C SER A 916 23.16 -11.72 -17.37
N PHE A 917 24.08 -11.03 -18.05
CA PHE A 917 25.13 -11.63 -18.89
C PHE A 917 26.49 -11.08 -18.49
N GLY A 918 27.37 -11.96 -18.00
CA GLY A 918 28.73 -11.61 -17.58
C GLY A 918 29.70 -11.42 -18.74
N ALA A 919 31.01 -11.31 -18.43
CA ALA A 919 32.05 -11.31 -19.45
C ALA A 919 32.29 -12.74 -19.97
N LEU A 920 31.74 -13.06 -21.14
CA LEU A 920 31.82 -14.38 -21.77
C LEU A 920 33.00 -14.42 -22.77
N SER A 921 34.04 -15.21 -22.46
CA SER A 921 35.18 -15.41 -23.35
C SER A 921 34.88 -16.44 -24.44
N LYS A 922 35.57 -16.36 -25.60
CA LYS A 922 35.36 -17.31 -26.71
C LYS A 922 35.55 -18.76 -26.27
N LYS A 923 36.64 -19.05 -25.56
CA LYS A 923 36.92 -20.38 -24.98
C LYS A 923 35.77 -20.88 -24.09
N TRP A 924 35.25 -20.02 -23.21
CA TRP A 924 34.15 -20.41 -22.32
C TRP A 924 32.85 -20.63 -23.09
N MET A 925 32.58 -19.84 -24.13
CA MET A 925 31.44 -20.10 -25.03
C MET A 925 31.59 -21.41 -25.79
N GLU A 926 32.77 -21.76 -26.30
CA GLU A 926 33.02 -23.07 -26.94
C GLU A 926 32.78 -24.23 -25.96
N GLU A 927 33.28 -24.09 -24.72
CA GLU A 927 33.11 -25.02 -23.59
C GLU A 927 31.63 -25.18 -23.15
N PHE A 928 30.85 -24.09 -23.18
CA PHE A 928 29.42 -24.09 -22.88
C PHE A 928 28.58 -24.61 -24.05
N CYS A 929 28.90 -24.28 -25.30
CA CYS A 929 28.25 -24.85 -26.49
C CYS A 929 28.38 -26.38 -26.55
N VAL A 930 29.54 -26.95 -26.18
CA VAL A 930 29.71 -28.41 -26.04
C VAL A 930 28.76 -29.00 -24.99
N THR A 931 28.55 -28.28 -23.87
CA THR A 931 27.56 -28.69 -22.84
C THR A 931 26.15 -28.73 -23.43
N LEU A 932 25.69 -27.63 -24.01
CA LEU A 932 24.32 -27.49 -24.51
C LEU A 932 24.03 -28.41 -25.72
N SER A 933 25.06 -28.73 -26.51
CA SER A 933 24.96 -29.64 -27.65
C SER A 933 24.87 -31.12 -27.24
N THR A 934 25.21 -31.47 -25.99
CA THR A 934 25.27 -32.86 -25.51
C THR A 934 23.89 -33.53 -25.53
N THR A 935 23.86 -34.80 -25.96
CA THR A 935 22.67 -35.65 -25.96
C THR A 935 23.07 -37.09 -25.65
N ALA A 936 22.17 -37.87 -25.07
CA ALA A 936 22.29 -39.31 -24.98
C ALA A 936 22.37 -39.93 -26.40
N THR A 937 23.23 -40.93 -26.56
CA THR A 937 23.37 -41.73 -27.79
C THR A 937 23.04 -43.19 -27.48
N ALA A 938 22.42 -43.91 -28.41
CA ALA A 938 22.05 -45.32 -28.18
C ALA A 938 23.28 -46.23 -28.01
N ASP A 939 24.37 -45.92 -28.72
CA ASP A 939 25.55 -46.79 -28.84
C ASP A 939 26.81 -46.20 -28.17
N GLY A 940 26.67 -45.13 -27.38
CA GLY A 940 27.77 -44.42 -26.72
C GLY A 940 28.75 -43.65 -27.65
N LYS A 941 28.55 -43.70 -28.98
CA LYS A 941 29.46 -43.10 -29.97
C LYS A 941 29.06 -41.66 -30.33
N LEU A 942 30.00 -40.73 -30.14
CA LEU A 942 29.92 -39.36 -30.63
C LEU A 942 29.85 -39.34 -32.17
N LEU A 943 28.71 -38.90 -32.71
CA LEU A 943 28.56 -38.65 -34.15
C LEU A 943 29.11 -37.25 -34.50
N LYS A 944 29.44 -37.02 -35.78
CA LYS A 944 29.84 -35.70 -36.27
C LYS A 944 28.59 -34.82 -36.47
N HIS A 945 28.07 -34.28 -35.37
CA HIS A 945 26.89 -33.41 -35.38
C HIS A 945 27.20 -32.03 -36.02
N LYS A 946 26.26 -31.50 -36.81
CA LYS A 946 26.11 -30.05 -37.02
C LYS A 946 25.87 -29.43 -35.63
N GLN A 947 26.64 -28.41 -35.23
CA GLN A 947 26.34 -27.76 -33.95
C GLN A 947 25.05 -26.93 -34.08
N PRO A 948 24.13 -27.02 -33.09
CA PRO A 948 22.88 -26.28 -33.10
C PRO A 948 23.14 -24.77 -32.96
N THR A 949 22.26 -23.95 -33.54
CA THR A 949 22.42 -22.49 -33.49
C THR A 949 22.13 -21.97 -32.08
N VAL A 950 23.15 -21.50 -31.36
CA VAL A 950 22.99 -20.86 -30.05
C VAL A 950 22.56 -19.40 -30.22
N THR A 951 21.59 -18.97 -29.42
CA THR A 951 21.04 -17.61 -29.41
C THR A 951 20.91 -17.07 -28.00
N PHE A 952 21.06 -15.75 -27.84
CA PHE A 952 20.88 -15.04 -26.58
C PHE A 952 19.60 -14.22 -26.64
N VAL A 953 18.65 -14.46 -25.72
CA VAL A 953 17.41 -13.68 -25.64
C VAL A 953 17.49 -12.70 -24.48
N ALA A 954 17.26 -11.42 -24.80
CA ALA A 954 17.15 -10.32 -23.83
C ALA A 954 16.24 -9.21 -24.38
N PRO A 955 15.68 -8.35 -23.52
CA PRO A 955 14.94 -7.16 -23.96
C PRO A 955 15.80 -6.19 -24.78
N THR A 956 15.18 -5.45 -25.68
CA THR A 956 15.74 -4.22 -26.26
C THR A 956 15.46 -3.00 -25.39
N VAL A 957 16.08 -1.85 -25.70
CA VAL A 957 15.89 -0.61 -24.93
C VAL A 957 14.44 -0.11 -25.01
N GLY A 958 13.81 -0.18 -26.18
CA GLY A 958 12.38 0.11 -26.34
C GLY A 958 11.50 -0.87 -25.56
N GLN A 959 11.84 -2.17 -25.54
CA GLN A 959 11.10 -3.15 -24.73
C GLN A 959 11.20 -2.88 -23.22
N VAL A 960 12.31 -2.32 -22.73
CA VAL A 960 12.44 -1.87 -21.33
C VAL A 960 11.59 -0.61 -21.07
N ARG A 961 11.69 0.41 -21.93
CA ARG A 961 10.89 1.65 -21.85
C ARG A 961 9.38 1.38 -21.87
N ASP A 962 8.94 0.49 -22.74
CA ASP A 962 7.51 0.25 -23.04
C ASP A 962 6.93 -0.93 -22.23
N SER A 963 7.68 -1.43 -21.24
CA SER A 963 7.34 -2.55 -20.34
C SER A 963 6.16 -2.26 -19.40
N THR A 964 5.81 -3.21 -18.53
CA THR A 964 4.88 -3.00 -17.40
C THR A 964 5.38 -1.95 -16.41
N GLU A 965 6.65 -2.01 -16.02
CA GLU A 965 7.26 -1.12 -15.00
C GLU A 965 7.90 0.15 -15.60
N GLY A 966 7.88 0.31 -16.92
CA GLY A 966 8.64 1.36 -17.61
C GLY A 966 10.14 1.21 -17.40
N TRP A 967 10.86 2.34 -17.33
CA TRP A 967 12.32 2.33 -17.20
C TRP A 967 12.84 1.54 -15.99
N VAL A 968 12.06 1.49 -14.90
CA VAL A 968 12.46 0.81 -13.65
C VAL A 968 12.56 -0.71 -13.77
N SER A 969 11.96 -1.33 -14.80
CA SER A 969 12.19 -2.75 -15.10
C SER A 969 13.68 -3.09 -15.29
N SER A 970 14.50 -2.11 -15.70
CA SER A 970 15.95 -2.28 -15.87
C SER A 970 16.68 -2.61 -14.57
N ALA A 971 16.08 -2.39 -13.39
CA ALA A 971 16.72 -2.63 -12.10
C ALA A 971 17.15 -4.10 -11.91
N SER A 972 16.48 -5.04 -12.57
CA SER A 972 16.81 -6.48 -12.55
C SER A 972 17.59 -6.95 -13.79
N LEU A 973 17.98 -6.03 -14.69
CA LEU A 973 18.62 -6.33 -16.00
C LEU A 973 20.10 -5.87 -16.05
N PHE A 974 21.02 -6.82 -15.93
CA PHE A 974 22.46 -6.58 -15.79
C PHE A 974 23.24 -7.08 -17.02
N ILE A 975 23.14 -6.35 -18.12
CA ILE A 975 23.90 -6.59 -19.36
C ILE A 975 24.81 -5.39 -19.60
N LYS A 976 26.03 -5.64 -20.10
CA LYS A 976 26.96 -4.58 -20.53
C LYS A 976 27.08 -4.52 -22.04
N ARG A 977 27.25 -3.31 -22.58
CA ARG A 977 27.47 -3.01 -24.00
C ARG A 977 28.64 -3.81 -24.55
N ALA A 978 29.73 -3.94 -23.79
CA ALA A 978 30.87 -4.78 -24.15
C ALA A 978 30.51 -6.27 -24.34
N THR A 979 29.60 -6.82 -23.53
CA THR A 979 29.11 -8.20 -23.69
C THR A 979 28.20 -8.32 -24.92
N VAL A 980 27.39 -7.30 -25.21
CA VAL A 980 26.56 -7.28 -26.43
C VAL A 980 27.43 -7.22 -27.69
N SER A 981 28.37 -6.27 -27.74
CA SER A 981 29.30 -6.05 -28.86
C SER A 981 30.28 -7.20 -29.09
N ALA A 982 30.54 -8.05 -28.10
CA ALA A 982 31.34 -9.26 -28.27
C ALA A 982 30.59 -10.40 -29.00
N TRP A 983 29.25 -10.37 -28.99
CA TRP A 983 28.39 -11.45 -29.48
C TRP A 983 27.20 -10.98 -30.35
N PRO A 984 27.36 -9.98 -31.25
CA PRO A 984 26.24 -9.26 -31.87
C PRO A 984 25.27 -10.17 -32.63
N ALA A 985 25.79 -11.15 -33.37
CA ALA A 985 24.98 -12.08 -34.16
C ALA A 985 24.13 -13.07 -33.33
N LEU A 986 24.39 -13.22 -32.03
CA LEU A 986 23.67 -14.15 -31.16
C LEU A 986 22.37 -13.57 -30.60
N TRP A 987 22.26 -12.24 -30.49
CA TRP A 987 21.14 -11.58 -29.78
C TRP A 987 19.82 -11.66 -30.54
N ARG A 988 18.75 -11.90 -29.80
CA ARG A 988 17.35 -12.03 -30.24
C ARG A 988 16.48 -11.29 -29.22
N ARG A 989 15.42 -10.63 -29.69
CA ARG A 989 14.56 -9.81 -28.80
C ARG A 989 13.74 -10.68 -27.84
N TRP A 990 13.28 -10.09 -26.75
CA TRP A 990 12.32 -10.72 -25.82
C TRP A 990 10.93 -10.87 -26.46
N GLY A 991 10.13 -11.83 -25.99
CA GLY A 991 8.73 -12.02 -26.41
C GLY A 991 8.52 -12.77 -27.75
N PRO A 992 7.33 -12.60 -28.38
CA PRO A 992 6.92 -13.35 -29.57
C PRO A 992 7.58 -12.86 -30.88
N LYS A 993 7.51 -13.70 -31.93
CA LYS A 993 7.94 -13.33 -33.29
C LYS A 993 7.02 -12.25 -33.87
N SER A 994 7.64 -11.21 -34.43
CA SER A 994 7.04 -10.19 -35.33
C SER A 994 5.92 -9.30 -34.76
N GLN A 995 5.85 -8.10 -35.32
CA GLN A 995 4.89 -7.05 -34.96
C GLN A 995 3.50 -7.36 -35.52
N GLY A 996 2.45 -7.10 -34.74
CA GLY A 996 1.07 -7.14 -35.21
C GLY A 996 0.10 -6.62 -34.15
N ARG A 997 -0.98 -5.96 -34.57
CA ARG A 997 -2.08 -5.56 -33.67
C ARG A 997 -3.03 -6.74 -33.32
N ASP A 998 -2.70 -7.94 -33.80
CA ASP A 998 -3.58 -9.13 -33.85
C ASP A 998 -3.04 -10.31 -33.01
N VAL A 999 -2.19 -10.06 -32.00
CA VAL A 999 -1.91 -11.07 -30.96
C VAL A 999 -3.15 -11.19 -30.07
N ARG A 1000 -4.09 -12.05 -30.50
CA ARG A 1000 -5.39 -12.26 -29.84
C ARG A 1000 -5.28 -12.85 -28.44
N ASP A 1001 -4.20 -13.58 -28.15
CA ASP A 1001 -3.90 -13.98 -26.78
C ASP A 1001 -3.25 -12.83 -26.00
N LEU A 1002 -4.07 -12.21 -25.15
CA LEU A 1002 -3.64 -11.18 -24.21
C LEU A 1002 -2.53 -11.67 -23.27
N ARG A 1003 -2.45 -12.96 -22.93
CA ARG A 1003 -1.45 -13.50 -21.98
C ARG A 1003 -0.04 -13.35 -22.54
N LEU A 1004 0.19 -13.82 -23.77
CA LEU A 1004 1.47 -13.69 -24.45
C LEU A 1004 1.86 -12.21 -24.64
N LYS A 1005 0.89 -11.34 -24.94
CA LYS A 1005 1.09 -9.89 -25.01
C LYS A 1005 1.49 -9.29 -23.66
N HIS A 1006 0.87 -9.69 -22.56
CA HIS A 1006 1.21 -9.22 -21.20
C HIS A 1006 2.57 -9.74 -20.73
N ARG A 1007 2.91 -11.02 -20.94
CA ARG A 1007 4.25 -11.55 -20.61
C ARG A 1007 5.36 -10.90 -21.45
N ALA A 1008 5.08 -10.52 -22.70
CA ALA A 1008 6.03 -9.78 -23.53
C ALA A 1008 6.34 -8.37 -22.98
N MET A 1009 5.41 -7.74 -22.24
CA MET A 1009 5.63 -6.45 -21.57
C MET A 1009 6.23 -6.59 -20.16
N ALA A 1010 5.99 -7.72 -19.47
CA ALA A 1010 6.58 -8.00 -18.16
C ALA A 1010 8.04 -8.47 -18.31
N MET A 1011 9.01 -7.62 -17.93
CA MET A 1011 10.42 -7.89 -18.21
C MET A 1011 10.94 -9.16 -17.52
N PRO A 1012 11.88 -9.89 -18.15
CA PRO A 1012 12.35 -11.18 -17.66
C PRO A 1012 13.26 -11.04 -16.44
N HIS A 1013 12.81 -11.58 -15.30
CA HIS A 1013 13.71 -11.97 -14.22
C HIS A 1013 13.90 -13.50 -14.12
N LEU A 1014 13.12 -14.30 -14.86
CA LEU A 1014 13.46 -15.70 -15.10
C LEU A 1014 14.80 -15.86 -15.86
N LYS A 1015 15.36 -17.08 -15.77
CA LYS A 1015 16.50 -17.53 -16.57
C LYS A 1015 16.16 -18.93 -17.10
N THR A 1016 16.25 -19.12 -18.41
CA THR A 1016 15.88 -20.39 -19.07
C THR A 1016 16.86 -20.77 -20.17
N LEU A 1017 17.17 -22.05 -20.28
CA LEU A 1017 17.89 -22.62 -21.42
C LEU A 1017 17.00 -23.70 -22.06
N CYS A 1018 16.85 -23.73 -23.39
CA CYS A 1018 16.14 -24.83 -24.06
C CYS A 1018 16.73 -25.14 -25.44
N ARG A 1019 16.64 -26.41 -25.86
CA ARG A 1019 16.91 -26.85 -27.24
C ARG A 1019 15.59 -27.11 -27.95
N TYR A 1020 15.41 -26.46 -29.10
CA TYR A 1020 14.24 -26.64 -29.96
C TYR A 1020 14.60 -27.35 -31.27
N VAL A 1021 13.62 -28.03 -31.85
CA VAL A 1021 13.63 -28.57 -33.21
C VAL A 1021 12.46 -27.98 -34.01
N THR A 1022 12.65 -27.73 -35.30
CA THR A 1022 11.58 -27.28 -36.22
C THR A 1022 11.23 -28.38 -37.21
N PHE A 1023 9.98 -28.82 -37.25
CA PHE A 1023 9.55 -29.87 -38.17
C PHE A 1023 9.42 -29.34 -39.60
N ASP A 1024 9.96 -30.09 -40.55
CA ASP A 1024 9.79 -29.92 -42.00
C ASP A 1024 10.06 -28.49 -42.54
N GLY A 1025 10.92 -27.75 -41.83
CA GLY A 1025 11.31 -26.37 -42.14
C GLY A 1025 10.28 -25.31 -41.75
N ASN A 1026 9.14 -25.68 -41.16
CA ASN A 1026 8.13 -24.71 -40.74
C ASN A 1026 8.45 -24.12 -39.37
N ASP A 1027 8.36 -22.79 -39.32
CA ASP A 1027 8.75 -21.97 -38.18
C ASP A 1027 7.65 -21.90 -37.09
N GLY A 1028 6.50 -22.55 -37.34
CA GLY A 1028 5.33 -22.66 -36.46
C GLY A 1028 5.15 -24.01 -35.74
N ASP A 1029 5.73 -25.11 -36.24
CA ASP A 1029 5.56 -26.47 -35.70
C ASP A 1029 6.63 -26.86 -34.66
N ALA A 1030 7.30 -25.88 -34.05
CA ALA A 1030 8.51 -26.12 -33.27
C ALA A 1030 8.25 -26.79 -31.90
N ALA A 1031 9.16 -27.66 -31.47
CA ALA A 1031 9.06 -28.38 -30.20
C ALA A 1031 10.39 -28.38 -29.42
N LEU A 1032 10.36 -28.47 -28.08
CA LEU A 1032 11.58 -28.57 -27.25
C LEU A 1032 11.94 -30.01 -26.92
N SER A 1033 13.23 -30.33 -27.01
CA SER A 1033 13.81 -31.59 -26.54
C SER A 1033 14.05 -31.60 -25.03
N TRP A 1034 14.28 -30.43 -24.43
CA TRP A 1034 14.49 -30.22 -23.00
C TRP A 1034 14.37 -28.74 -22.64
N LEU A 1035 14.15 -28.47 -21.35
CA LEU A 1035 14.10 -27.12 -20.76
C LEU A 1035 14.81 -27.09 -19.40
N TYR A 1036 15.67 -26.11 -19.19
CA TYR A 1036 16.19 -25.70 -17.88
C TYR A 1036 15.49 -24.43 -17.41
N VAL A 1037 15.17 -24.34 -16.11
CA VAL A 1037 14.68 -23.12 -15.45
C VAL A 1037 15.34 -22.97 -14.08
N GLY A 1038 15.84 -21.78 -13.72
CA GLY A 1038 16.42 -21.58 -12.39
C GLY A 1038 17.05 -20.21 -12.16
N SER A 1039 17.95 -20.12 -11.17
CA SER A 1039 18.61 -18.87 -10.80
C SER A 1039 19.83 -18.53 -11.65
N HIS A 1040 20.48 -19.52 -12.30
CA HIS A 1040 21.75 -19.36 -13.01
C HIS A 1040 21.69 -18.32 -14.14
N ASN A 1041 22.27 -17.13 -13.90
CA ASN A 1041 22.51 -16.14 -14.95
C ASN A 1041 23.63 -16.58 -15.91
N MET A 1042 23.68 -15.99 -17.11
CA MET A 1042 24.71 -16.30 -18.12
C MET A 1042 26.08 -15.73 -17.72
N SER A 1043 26.77 -16.43 -16.81
CA SER A 1043 28.09 -16.05 -16.29
C SER A 1043 28.93 -17.25 -15.87
N LYS A 1044 30.25 -17.06 -15.92
CA LYS A 1044 31.25 -18.02 -15.41
C LYS A 1044 31.16 -18.22 -13.89
N SER A 1045 30.69 -17.22 -13.13
CA SER A 1045 30.49 -17.34 -11.67
C SER A 1045 29.39 -18.33 -11.30
N ALA A 1046 28.29 -18.29 -12.06
CA ALA A 1046 27.10 -19.15 -11.87
C ALA A 1046 27.31 -20.56 -12.42
N TRP A 1047 27.72 -20.66 -13.69
CA TRP A 1047 27.82 -21.94 -14.42
C TRP A 1047 29.16 -22.66 -14.22
N GLY A 1048 30.20 -21.95 -13.80
CA GLY A 1048 31.57 -22.44 -13.66
C GLY A 1048 32.42 -22.28 -14.92
N GLU A 1049 33.74 -22.39 -14.76
CA GLU A 1049 34.74 -22.36 -15.85
C GLU A 1049 35.79 -23.47 -15.66
N VAL A 1050 36.07 -24.23 -16.73
CA VAL A 1050 37.06 -25.31 -16.73
C VAL A 1050 38.49 -24.77 -16.86
N GLN A 1051 39.32 -25.21 -15.92
CA GLN A 1051 40.69 -24.76 -15.69
C GLN A 1051 41.66 -25.96 -15.69
N LYS A 1052 42.97 -25.69 -15.54
CA LYS A 1052 44.03 -26.71 -15.39
C LYS A 1052 43.91 -27.87 -16.42
N GLY A 1053 43.76 -27.52 -17.70
CA GLY A 1053 43.71 -28.50 -18.81
C GLY A 1053 42.50 -29.43 -18.82
N GLY A 1054 41.45 -29.18 -18.04
CA GLY A 1054 40.28 -30.06 -17.92
C GLY A 1054 40.10 -30.72 -16.56
N SER A 1055 41.13 -30.68 -15.70
CA SER A 1055 41.14 -31.39 -14.40
C SER A 1055 40.34 -30.70 -13.28
N GLN A 1056 39.87 -29.47 -13.50
CA GLN A 1056 39.20 -28.64 -12.50
C GLN A 1056 38.10 -27.77 -13.12
N ILE A 1057 36.97 -27.61 -12.43
CA ILE A 1057 36.00 -26.53 -12.68
C ILE A 1057 35.99 -25.55 -11.50
N CYS A 1058 36.06 -24.25 -11.78
CA CYS A 1058 35.89 -23.19 -10.78
C CYS A 1058 34.48 -22.63 -10.87
N VAL A 1059 33.72 -22.75 -9.78
CA VAL A 1059 32.37 -22.18 -9.61
C VAL A 1059 32.45 -21.14 -8.49
N ARG A 1060 31.76 -19.99 -8.58
CA ARG A 1060 31.87 -18.91 -7.58
C ARG A 1060 30.60 -18.64 -6.79
N SER A 1061 29.44 -18.95 -7.35
CA SER A 1061 28.14 -18.65 -6.73
C SER A 1061 27.39 -19.92 -6.33
N TYR A 1062 26.54 -19.82 -5.31
CA TYR A 1062 25.47 -20.79 -5.13
C TYR A 1062 24.32 -20.44 -6.08
N GLU A 1063 23.89 -21.42 -6.86
CA GLU A 1063 22.76 -21.30 -7.78
C GLU A 1063 21.94 -22.60 -7.76
N MET A 1064 20.65 -22.52 -8.07
CA MET A 1064 19.75 -23.68 -8.11
C MET A 1064 18.78 -23.58 -9.29
N GLY A 1065 18.60 -24.69 -10.00
CA GLY A 1065 17.64 -24.81 -11.09
C GLY A 1065 17.23 -26.24 -11.37
N VAL A 1066 16.19 -26.39 -12.18
CA VAL A 1066 15.53 -27.65 -12.51
C VAL A 1066 15.60 -27.92 -14.02
N MET A 1067 15.65 -29.20 -14.35
CA MET A 1067 15.81 -29.72 -15.71
C MET A 1067 14.63 -30.62 -16.07
N TYR A 1068 13.84 -30.16 -17.04
CA TYR A 1068 12.66 -30.85 -17.58
C TYR A 1068 13.06 -31.69 -18.79
N PHE A 1069 12.75 -32.98 -18.72
CA PHE A 1069 12.91 -33.94 -19.82
C PHE A 1069 11.54 -34.52 -20.19
N PRO A 1070 11.09 -34.42 -21.45
CA PRO A 1070 9.79 -34.98 -21.87
C PRO A 1070 9.64 -36.47 -21.54
N SER A 1071 10.74 -37.22 -21.66
CA SER A 1071 10.85 -38.65 -21.36
C SER A 1071 10.58 -39.03 -19.90
N ARG A 1072 10.84 -38.14 -18.95
CA ARG A 1072 10.47 -38.33 -17.53
C ARG A 1072 9.02 -37.92 -17.29
N LEU A 1073 8.61 -36.75 -17.80
CA LEU A 1073 7.24 -36.27 -17.59
C LEU A 1073 6.19 -37.19 -18.24
N SER A 1074 6.53 -37.91 -19.31
CA SER A 1074 5.64 -38.89 -19.93
C SER A 1074 5.30 -40.09 -19.05
N THR A 1075 6.07 -40.40 -17.99
CA THR A 1075 5.79 -41.52 -17.06
C THR A 1075 5.02 -41.12 -15.80
N LEU A 1076 4.67 -39.83 -15.67
CA LEU A 1076 4.03 -39.25 -14.49
C LEU A 1076 2.69 -38.60 -14.83
N LYS A 1077 1.77 -38.58 -13.87
CA LYS A 1077 0.51 -37.82 -13.90
C LYS A 1077 0.24 -37.20 -12.53
N GLN A 1078 -0.64 -36.21 -12.46
CA GLN A 1078 -1.05 -35.60 -11.19
C GLN A 1078 -1.81 -36.61 -10.31
N ASP A 1079 -1.62 -36.53 -9.00
CA ASP A 1079 -2.38 -37.30 -8.01
C ASP A 1079 -3.44 -36.43 -7.32
N MET A 1080 -4.59 -36.35 -7.98
CA MET A 1080 -5.77 -35.65 -7.48
C MET A 1080 -6.32 -36.25 -6.18
N SER A 1081 -6.00 -37.50 -5.83
CA SER A 1081 -6.52 -38.15 -4.62
C SER A 1081 -5.90 -37.62 -3.34
N ARG A 1082 -4.70 -37.03 -3.44
CA ARG A 1082 -3.91 -36.52 -2.28
C ARG A 1082 -3.93 -35.01 -2.16
N GLY A 1083 -4.29 -34.29 -3.23
CA GLY A 1083 -4.49 -32.84 -3.28
C GLY A 1083 -3.21 -32.00 -3.10
N GLY A 1084 -3.12 -30.88 -3.83
CA GLY A 1084 -1.87 -30.14 -4.01
C GLY A 1084 -1.07 -30.64 -5.21
N PHE A 1085 0.25 -30.63 -5.10
CA PHE A 1085 1.19 -30.86 -6.21
C PHE A 1085 1.84 -32.26 -6.17
N PHE A 1086 1.09 -33.27 -5.73
CA PHE A 1086 1.53 -34.67 -5.78
C PHE A 1086 1.50 -35.22 -7.20
N LEU A 1087 2.50 -36.05 -7.53
CA LEU A 1087 2.56 -36.83 -8.76
C LEU A 1087 2.58 -38.32 -8.43
N GLN A 1088 2.02 -39.12 -9.35
CA GLN A 1088 1.98 -40.57 -9.32
C GLN A 1088 2.46 -41.15 -10.68
N PRO A 1089 2.98 -42.38 -10.72
CA PRO A 1089 3.32 -43.05 -11.99
C PRO A 1089 2.09 -43.31 -12.87
N VAL A 1090 2.33 -43.48 -14.17
CA VAL A 1090 1.34 -43.97 -15.15
C VAL A 1090 1.64 -45.43 -15.47
N CYS A 1091 0.61 -46.30 -15.51
CA CYS A 1091 0.77 -47.67 -15.99
C CYS A 1091 1.20 -47.67 -17.47
N PRO A 1092 2.28 -48.37 -17.85
CA PRO A 1092 2.91 -48.16 -19.15
C PRO A 1092 2.28 -48.98 -20.29
N GLU A 1093 1.29 -48.40 -20.98
CA GLU A 1093 1.01 -48.78 -22.36
C GLU A 1093 1.91 -47.96 -23.31
N ALA A 1094 2.63 -48.66 -24.20
CA ALA A 1094 3.91 -48.17 -24.71
C ALA A 1094 3.80 -47.30 -25.98
N HIS A 1095 4.19 -46.02 -25.87
CA HIS A 1095 4.28 -45.10 -27.01
C HIS A 1095 5.63 -44.37 -27.11
N ILE A 1096 6.01 -44.01 -28.35
CA ILE A 1096 7.41 -43.80 -28.73
C ILE A 1096 7.81 -42.33 -28.57
N GLY A 1097 8.23 -41.99 -27.35
CA GLY A 1097 8.85 -40.70 -27.04
C GLY A 1097 7.87 -39.54 -26.88
N ALA A 1098 8.37 -38.44 -26.32
CA ALA A 1098 7.62 -37.22 -26.05
C ALA A 1098 8.46 -35.98 -26.37
N VAL A 1099 7.79 -34.85 -26.64
CA VAL A 1099 8.40 -33.52 -26.81
C VAL A 1099 7.51 -32.44 -26.21
N PHE A 1100 8.10 -31.32 -25.82
CA PHE A 1100 7.34 -30.16 -25.38
C PHE A 1100 6.87 -29.32 -26.56
N VAL A 1101 5.59 -28.95 -26.61
CA VAL A 1101 5.03 -28.11 -27.68
C VAL A 1101 4.64 -26.74 -27.07
N PRO A 1102 5.12 -25.61 -27.61
CA PRO A 1102 4.75 -24.28 -27.13
C PRO A 1102 3.25 -24.03 -27.26
N VAL A 1103 2.61 -23.57 -26.18
CA VAL A 1103 1.18 -23.24 -26.17
C VAL A 1103 0.95 -21.91 -26.91
N ALA A 1104 0.85 -22.02 -28.23
CA ALA A 1104 0.35 -20.99 -29.14
C ALA A 1104 -0.70 -21.54 -30.14
N TRP A 1105 -0.92 -22.86 -30.16
CA TRP A 1105 -1.80 -23.57 -31.10
C TRP A 1105 -2.98 -24.23 -30.38
N SER A 1106 -4.03 -24.55 -31.14
CA SER A 1106 -5.28 -25.14 -30.64
C SER A 1106 -5.07 -26.48 -29.94
N SER A 1107 -5.84 -26.73 -28.88
CA SER A 1107 -5.83 -27.92 -28.03
C SER A 1107 -6.41 -29.18 -28.70
N ALA A 1108 -6.03 -29.45 -29.95
CA ALA A 1108 -6.69 -30.39 -30.86
C ALA A 1108 -5.81 -31.56 -31.36
N GLN A 1109 -4.52 -31.61 -31.02
CA GLN A 1109 -3.63 -32.71 -31.39
C GLN A 1109 -2.81 -33.22 -30.19
N ALA A 1110 -3.25 -34.32 -29.59
CA ALA A 1110 -2.51 -35.02 -28.51
C ALA A 1110 -1.29 -35.82 -29.02
N VAL A 1111 -1.22 -36.04 -30.34
CA VAL A 1111 -0.14 -36.74 -31.04
C VAL A 1111 0.29 -35.88 -32.22
N ILE A 1112 1.60 -35.72 -32.44
CA ILE A 1112 2.09 -35.09 -33.67
C ILE A 1112 1.81 -36.05 -34.83
N SER A 1113 0.83 -35.66 -35.65
CA SER A 1113 0.19 -36.52 -36.66
C SER A 1113 1.22 -37.19 -37.57
N GLY A 1114 1.22 -38.53 -37.60
CA GLY A 1114 2.11 -39.34 -38.45
C GLY A 1114 3.46 -39.75 -37.84
N ARG A 1115 3.88 -39.24 -36.66
CA ARG A 1115 5.17 -39.63 -36.03
C ARG A 1115 5.08 -40.35 -34.67
N GLY A 1116 3.89 -40.51 -34.10
CA GLY A 1116 3.66 -41.38 -32.93
C GLY A 1116 4.24 -40.90 -31.60
N MET A 1117 4.64 -39.62 -31.51
CA MET A 1117 5.22 -39.00 -30.32
C MET A 1117 4.16 -38.26 -29.50
N ARG A 1118 4.23 -38.34 -28.17
CA ARG A 1118 3.33 -37.62 -27.25
C ARG A 1118 3.70 -36.13 -27.18
N ALA A 1119 2.73 -35.26 -27.45
CA ALA A 1119 2.89 -33.82 -27.23
C ALA A 1119 2.64 -33.49 -25.75
N LEU A 1120 3.56 -32.74 -25.14
CA LEU A 1120 3.40 -32.18 -23.79
C LEU A 1120 3.31 -30.65 -23.90
N PRO A 1121 2.13 -30.02 -23.68
CA PRO A 1121 1.97 -28.59 -23.87
C PRO A 1121 2.77 -27.78 -22.82
N MET A 1122 3.53 -26.78 -23.25
CA MET A 1122 4.25 -25.86 -22.37
C MET A 1122 3.96 -24.41 -22.71
N VAL A 1123 3.53 -23.63 -21.72
CA VAL A 1123 3.53 -22.16 -21.81
C VAL A 1123 4.98 -21.69 -21.90
N PHE A 1124 5.29 -20.73 -22.77
CA PHE A 1124 6.62 -20.12 -22.85
C PHE A 1124 6.52 -18.62 -23.15
N PRO A 1125 7.25 -17.74 -22.42
CA PRO A 1125 7.18 -16.30 -22.62
C PRO A 1125 8.10 -15.78 -23.75
N ILE A 1126 8.87 -16.67 -24.39
CA ILE A 1126 9.81 -16.38 -25.48
C ILE A 1126 9.28 -17.11 -26.73
N ALA A 1127 9.44 -16.52 -27.91
CA ALA A 1127 9.20 -17.27 -29.15
C ALA A 1127 10.14 -18.47 -29.31
N ILE A 1128 9.62 -19.55 -29.89
CA ILE A 1128 10.39 -20.72 -30.29
C ILE A 1128 10.07 -21.02 -31.77
N PRO A 1129 11.05 -21.00 -32.69
CA PRO A 1129 12.37 -20.36 -32.60
C PRO A 1129 12.34 -18.90 -32.10
N PRO A 1130 13.49 -18.32 -31.69
CA PRO A 1130 13.56 -16.95 -31.18
C PRO A 1130 12.94 -15.89 -32.10
N ALA A 1131 12.51 -14.77 -31.49
CA ALA A 1131 12.16 -13.57 -32.23
C ALA A 1131 13.37 -13.01 -33.02
N PRO A 1132 13.17 -12.18 -34.06
CA PRO A 1132 14.26 -11.57 -34.84
C PRO A 1132 15.33 -10.87 -33.98
N PRO A 1133 16.54 -10.62 -34.51
CA PRO A 1133 17.55 -9.82 -33.83
C PRO A 1133 17.08 -8.37 -33.55
N PRO A 1134 17.66 -7.70 -32.54
CA PRO A 1134 17.50 -6.26 -32.33
C PRO A 1134 17.89 -5.42 -33.56
N THR A 1135 17.29 -4.24 -33.70
CA THR A 1135 17.64 -3.28 -34.76
C THR A 1135 18.66 -2.25 -34.25
N ALA A 1136 19.22 -1.44 -35.15
CA ALA A 1136 20.13 -0.36 -34.75
C ALA A 1136 19.44 0.70 -33.87
N ASP A 1137 18.19 1.02 -34.19
CA ASP A 1137 17.36 2.03 -33.49
C ASP A 1137 16.69 1.49 -32.21
N ASP A 1138 16.68 0.17 -32.01
CA ASP A 1138 16.17 -0.51 -30.82
C ASP A 1138 17.14 -1.65 -30.41
N PRO A 1139 18.34 -1.31 -29.89
CA PRO A 1139 19.38 -2.28 -29.58
C PRO A 1139 19.05 -3.09 -28.31
N THR A 1140 19.78 -4.20 -28.10
CA THR A 1140 19.72 -4.96 -26.83
C THR A 1140 19.93 -4.03 -25.63
N TRP A 1141 19.12 -4.19 -24.59
CA TRP A 1141 19.34 -3.50 -23.32
C TRP A 1141 20.77 -3.71 -22.81
N SER A 1142 21.42 -2.62 -22.42
CA SER A 1142 22.69 -2.61 -21.71
C SER A 1142 22.69 -1.44 -20.73
N ARG A 1143 23.35 -1.58 -19.58
CA ARG A 1143 23.39 -0.54 -18.54
C ARG A 1143 24.33 0.64 -18.83
N ASP A 1144 25.14 0.53 -19.88
CA ASP A 1144 26.27 1.39 -20.24
C ASP A 1144 26.26 1.75 -21.74
N LEU A 1145 25.07 1.92 -22.31
CA LEU A 1145 24.85 2.76 -23.51
C LEU A 1145 24.97 4.25 -23.16
N ALA A 1146 25.15 5.08 -24.17
CA ALA A 1146 25.13 6.55 -24.04
C ALA A 1146 23.70 7.06 -23.79
N ALA A 1147 23.55 8.26 -23.23
CA ALA A 1147 22.28 8.77 -22.73
C ALA A 1147 21.18 8.89 -23.81
N GLU A 1148 21.61 9.15 -25.05
CA GLU A 1148 20.77 9.30 -26.23
C GLU A 1148 20.03 7.99 -26.58
N ALA A 1149 20.61 6.83 -26.26
CA ALA A 1149 19.97 5.54 -26.47
C ALA A 1149 18.76 5.32 -25.56
N TYR A 1150 18.70 6.00 -24.41
CA TYR A 1150 17.55 5.96 -23.49
C TYR A 1150 16.62 7.18 -23.67
N ALA A 1151 16.71 7.89 -24.81
CA ALA A 1151 15.88 9.05 -25.06
C ALA A 1151 14.39 8.69 -25.20
N GLY A 1152 13.55 9.57 -24.67
CA GLY A 1152 12.09 9.40 -24.64
C GLY A 1152 11.55 9.33 -23.21
N LEU A 1153 10.22 9.28 -23.11
CA LEU A 1153 9.51 9.01 -21.87
C LEU A 1153 9.02 7.56 -21.89
N ASP A 1154 9.01 6.90 -20.73
CA ASP A 1154 8.23 5.67 -20.55
C ASP A 1154 6.73 5.97 -20.51
N ARG A 1155 5.94 4.89 -20.46
CA ARG A 1155 4.47 4.91 -20.33
C ARG A 1155 3.93 5.66 -19.10
N PHE A 1156 4.80 6.11 -18.18
CA PHE A 1156 4.46 6.86 -16.96
C PHE A 1156 4.98 8.31 -17.00
N GLY A 1157 5.41 8.77 -18.17
CA GLY A 1157 5.91 10.13 -18.39
C GLY A 1157 7.33 10.36 -17.87
N THR A 1158 8.11 9.30 -17.63
CA THR A 1158 9.42 9.35 -16.95
C THR A 1158 10.58 9.20 -17.96
N ARG A 1159 11.68 9.95 -17.78
CA ARG A 1159 12.96 9.65 -18.44
C ARG A 1159 13.73 8.58 -17.67
N PHE A 1160 14.67 7.91 -18.36
CA PHE A 1160 15.56 6.97 -17.73
C PHE A 1160 16.39 7.64 -16.61
N GLY A 1161 16.23 7.17 -15.37
CA GLY A 1161 16.95 7.68 -14.18
C GLY A 1161 16.23 8.72 -13.33
N GLU A 1162 15.07 9.27 -13.75
CA GLU A 1162 14.32 10.27 -12.93
C GLU A 1162 13.57 9.66 -11.74
N ARG A 1163 13.30 8.35 -11.76
CA ARG A 1163 12.59 7.61 -10.69
C ARG A 1163 13.30 6.29 -10.42
N GLY A 1164 13.51 5.94 -9.15
CA GLY A 1164 14.06 4.65 -8.75
C GLY A 1164 13.00 3.57 -8.52
N PRO A 1165 13.42 2.33 -8.19
CA PRO A 1165 12.51 1.19 -8.01
C PRO A 1165 11.42 1.40 -6.95
N GLU A 1166 11.68 2.22 -5.94
CA GLU A 1166 10.72 2.62 -4.91
C GLU A 1166 9.45 3.27 -5.49
N PHE A 1167 9.55 3.96 -6.62
CA PHE A 1167 8.43 4.61 -7.29
C PHE A 1167 7.45 3.62 -7.96
N TYR A 1168 7.83 2.34 -8.09
CA TYR A 1168 7.03 1.27 -8.72
C TYR A 1168 6.80 0.07 -7.80
N GLY A 1169 7.15 0.18 -6.51
CA GLY A 1169 6.91 -0.86 -5.50
C GLY A 1169 5.45 -0.94 -5.04
N HIS A 1170 5.16 -1.88 -4.13
CA HIS A 1170 3.82 -2.22 -3.62
C HIS A 1170 2.96 -1.00 -3.28
N ARG A 1171 3.56 0.01 -2.63
CA ARG A 1171 2.84 1.25 -2.26
C ARG A 1171 2.38 2.02 -3.49
N ALA A 1172 3.25 2.21 -4.48
CA ALA A 1172 2.93 2.98 -5.68
C ALA A 1172 2.00 2.24 -6.65
N VAL A 1173 1.99 0.89 -6.63
CA VAL A 1173 1.00 0.11 -7.39
C VAL A 1173 -0.35 0.11 -6.68
N VAL A 1174 -0.41 -0.03 -5.35
CA VAL A 1174 -1.66 0.12 -4.57
C VAL A 1174 -2.20 1.56 -4.61
N GLN A 1175 -1.34 2.58 -4.75
CA GLN A 1175 -1.74 3.96 -5.02
C GLN A 1175 -2.37 4.06 -6.42
N ARG A 1176 -1.64 3.66 -7.47
CA ARG A 1176 -2.08 3.76 -8.86
C ARG A 1176 -3.28 2.89 -9.22
N ALA A 1177 -3.47 1.74 -8.56
CA ALA A 1177 -4.66 0.91 -8.75
C ALA A 1177 -5.94 1.60 -8.23
N LYS A 1178 -5.85 2.42 -7.18
CA LYS A 1178 -6.97 3.26 -6.71
C LYS A 1178 -7.25 4.40 -7.69
N GLU A 1179 -6.18 5.07 -8.14
CA GLU A 1179 -6.26 6.14 -9.15
C GLU A 1179 -6.84 5.63 -10.49
N SER A 1180 -6.47 4.42 -10.91
CA SER A 1180 -6.90 3.86 -12.20
C SER A 1180 -8.33 3.32 -12.17
N VAL A 1181 -8.78 2.73 -11.05
CA VAL A 1181 -10.20 2.41 -10.83
C VAL A 1181 -11.04 3.70 -10.81
N GLY A 1182 -10.54 4.77 -10.15
CA GLY A 1182 -11.18 6.08 -10.20
C GLY A 1182 -11.34 6.63 -11.62
N ARG A 1183 -10.34 6.47 -12.50
CA ARG A 1183 -10.46 6.88 -13.92
C ARG A 1183 -11.34 5.95 -14.77
N GLN A 1184 -11.50 4.69 -14.39
CA GLN A 1184 -12.32 3.72 -15.11
C GLN A 1184 -13.80 3.71 -14.66
N LEU A 1185 -14.16 4.60 -13.73
CA LEU A 1185 -15.53 5.00 -13.39
C LEU A 1185 -15.90 6.37 -14.01
N VAL A 1186 -15.00 6.97 -14.79
CA VAL A 1186 -15.12 8.30 -15.43
C VAL A 1186 -15.05 8.19 -16.97
N LEU A 1187 -14.93 6.97 -17.50
CA LEU A 1187 -15.02 6.58 -18.92
C LEU A 1187 -16.03 5.43 -19.07
#